data_AF-A0A8J2WDN8-F1
#
_entry.id   AF-A0A8J2WDN8-F1
#
_cell.length_a   1.000
_cell.length_b   1.000
_cell.length_c   1.000
_cell.angle_alpha   90.00
_cell.angle_beta   90.00
_cell.angle_gamma   90.00
#
_symmetry.space_group_name_H-M   'P 1'
#
loop_
_entity.id
_entity.type
_entity.pdbx_description
1 polymer ?
#
loop_
_entity_poly.entity_id
_entity_poly.type
_entity_poly.pdbx_seq_one_letter_code
_entity_poly.pdbx_strand_id
1 'polypeptide(L)'
;MTDQIKFIVKELNSTLGRNYDLIKYDSLDEKQLLQVLGDLLVSFGAGEKLNVHEDEPEMVTVRLLEMLGNVKYRPPSSVEATAFRSQLIAGDQRTVHHVLHWLLSNKEQVKNTAYLAKYLKIPDIPADVTRNNTIQDLLDLYQNLIDEFKDVHKRTRMLQKENATEIINDIKEMAVERDIVIKRLENVQVHLVDVRDKEDLLAVSKLLRVQQEKAKELQTQYNMQQAQLKTASEQLKRYLNVMHGQSATPKTAADVIKHLEEEIQLNSYLIKEKLPQETASLQKELNIMQTIAMEQHPTRSDLIVLQDKISKVNGEIEQIVQRRLSESDPQEDKLAPFRQQAAVIRRNKESSAARVHELTTTLRENEATLADLRSQVKQLLGDMVLRGEELKKYVNSLRTKSTLYKRQRANLSTFKVEAGILSRTLQILCTKDPTVELALGIKRKSTDLTKKSFHEVSQLVAQTAQKLSMVRQEIQPLADEVKPIKQEFQEIQTQYEQKKRVYEATSINISSQMEPLKSQVKELTDLLNRKEDEWKNLRQKITKAESLQEVVMFEMKNSMQSPRTPSKMEALKKRVAELEEIVRNLEVEQREISSKQGAVEEQTRLWQNVLQLLRCKLKARSEPNTRHERMHITKHSQMLTLT
;
A
#
# COMPACT_ATOMS: atom_id res chain seq x y z
N MET A 1 -48.47 -33.08 -11.22
CA MET A 1 -48.73 -34.09 -12.29
C MET A 1 -48.58 -33.48 -13.69
N THR A 2 -49.19 -32.33 -14.00
CA THR A 2 -49.09 -31.70 -15.34
C THR A 2 -47.67 -31.33 -15.76
N ASP A 3 -46.84 -30.81 -14.85
CA ASP A 3 -45.44 -30.47 -15.16
C ASP A 3 -44.55 -31.72 -15.31
N GLN A 4 -44.86 -32.79 -14.58
CA GLN A 4 -44.17 -34.09 -14.73
C GLN A 4 -44.47 -34.72 -16.08
N ILE A 5 -45.73 -34.68 -16.54
CA ILE A 5 -46.12 -35.19 -17.85
C ILE A 5 -45.50 -34.33 -18.97
N LYS A 6 -45.49 -33.00 -18.84
CA LYS A 6 -44.80 -32.10 -19.79
C LYS A 6 -43.31 -32.42 -19.88
N PHE A 7 -42.66 -32.66 -18.75
CA PHE A 7 -41.25 -33.04 -18.70
C PHE A 7 -41.02 -34.40 -19.37
N ILE A 8 -41.83 -35.41 -19.04
CA ILE A 8 -41.75 -36.75 -19.64
C ILE A 8 -41.92 -36.68 -21.16
N VAL A 9 -42.93 -35.97 -21.67
CA VAL A 9 -43.19 -35.84 -23.12
C VAL A 9 -42.03 -35.14 -23.84
N LYS A 10 -41.53 -34.03 -23.28
CA LYS A 10 -40.38 -33.31 -23.86
C LYS A 10 -39.14 -34.19 -23.92
N GLU A 11 -38.85 -34.89 -22.83
CA GLU A 11 -37.64 -35.71 -22.73
C GLU A 11 -37.76 -37.03 -23.51
N LEU A 12 -38.96 -37.64 -23.62
CA LEU A 12 -39.24 -38.80 -24.47
C LEU A 12 -39.05 -38.47 -25.94
N ASN A 13 -39.57 -37.32 -26.38
CA ASN A 13 -39.42 -36.88 -27.77
C ASN A 13 -37.93 -36.69 -28.12
N SER A 14 -37.15 -36.13 -27.19
CA SER A 14 -35.70 -35.97 -27.33
C SER A 14 -34.95 -37.32 -27.36
N THR A 15 -35.30 -38.29 -26.51
CA THR A 15 -34.56 -39.57 -26.40
C THR A 15 -34.95 -40.61 -27.43
N LEU A 16 -36.23 -40.70 -27.78
CA LEU A 16 -36.77 -41.72 -28.68
C LEU A 16 -36.98 -41.18 -30.11
N GLY A 17 -36.76 -39.88 -30.34
CA GLY A 17 -36.98 -39.24 -31.65
C GLY A 17 -38.45 -39.29 -32.11
N ARG A 18 -39.40 -39.38 -31.16
CA ARG A 18 -40.84 -39.40 -31.43
C ARG A 18 -41.43 -37.99 -31.26
N ASN A 19 -42.60 -37.73 -31.85
CA ASN A 19 -43.31 -36.45 -31.75
C ASN A 19 -44.65 -36.65 -31.02
N TYR A 20 -44.59 -36.99 -29.73
CA TYR A 20 -45.80 -37.06 -28.90
C TYR A 20 -46.26 -35.65 -28.51
N ASP A 21 -47.54 -35.37 -28.75
CA ASP A 21 -48.26 -34.25 -28.14
C ASP A 21 -48.80 -34.68 -26.77
N LEU A 22 -49.03 -33.74 -25.84
CA LEU A 22 -49.58 -34.07 -24.50
C LEU A 22 -50.86 -34.92 -24.59
N ILE A 23 -51.72 -34.64 -25.58
CA ILE A 23 -52.98 -35.36 -25.80
C ILE A 23 -52.71 -36.78 -26.33
N LYS A 24 -51.74 -36.94 -27.24
CA LYS A 24 -51.38 -38.25 -27.82
C LYS A 24 -50.65 -39.15 -26.82
N TYR A 25 -49.94 -38.55 -25.86
CA TYR A 25 -49.26 -39.27 -24.79
C TYR A 25 -50.23 -39.72 -23.70
N ASP A 26 -51.23 -38.88 -23.37
CA ASP A 26 -52.27 -39.23 -22.39
C ASP A 26 -53.28 -40.25 -22.94
N SER A 27 -53.43 -40.34 -24.27
CA SER A 27 -54.27 -41.34 -24.94
C SER A 27 -53.59 -42.70 -25.17
N LEU A 28 -52.37 -42.93 -24.66
CA LEU A 28 -51.67 -44.20 -24.82
C LEU A 28 -52.30 -45.27 -23.91
N ASP A 29 -52.54 -46.45 -24.49
CA ASP A 29 -53.09 -47.60 -23.77
C ASP A 29 -52.05 -48.21 -22.80
N GLU A 30 -52.50 -48.93 -21.76
CA GLU A 30 -51.64 -49.48 -20.70
C GLU A 30 -50.51 -50.36 -21.26
N LYS A 31 -50.80 -51.15 -22.30
CA LYS A 31 -49.82 -51.97 -23.02
C LYS A 31 -48.84 -51.15 -23.85
N GLN A 32 -49.30 -50.04 -24.42
CA GLN A 32 -48.45 -49.13 -25.20
C GLN A 32 -47.52 -48.33 -24.29
N LEU A 33 -47.96 -47.98 -23.09
CA LEU A 33 -47.15 -47.30 -22.09
C LEU A 33 -46.02 -48.20 -21.56
N LEU A 34 -46.30 -49.50 -21.35
CA LEU A 34 -45.29 -50.50 -21.04
C LEU A 34 -44.30 -50.72 -22.20
N GLN A 35 -44.78 -50.70 -23.45
CA GLN A 35 -43.89 -50.74 -24.62
C GLN A 35 -42.99 -49.51 -24.68
N VAL A 36 -43.51 -48.31 -24.42
CA VAL A 36 -42.71 -47.07 -24.37
C VAL A 36 -41.66 -47.15 -23.27
N LEU A 37 -41.99 -47.72 -22.11
CA LEU A 37 -41.03 -47.97 -21.03
C LEU A 37 -39.95 -48.99 -21.46
N GLY A 38 -40.34 -50.07 -22.13
CA GLY A 38 -39.41 -51.06 -22.68
C GLY A 38 -38.47 -50.45 -23.73
N ASP A 39 -39.02 -49.73 -24.70
CA ASP A 39 -38.26 -49.02 -25.75
C ASP A 39 -37.27 -48.01 -25.14
N LEU A 40 -37.68 -47.32 -24.08
CA LEU A 40 -36.84 -46.39 -23.35
C LEU A 40 -35.71 -47.11 -22.59
N LEU A 41 -35.99 -48.22 -21.92
CA LEU A 41 -34.95 -49.03 -21.25
C LEU A 41 -33.97 -49.65 -22.26
N VAL A 42 -34.45 -50.05 -23.44
CA VAL A 42 -33.61 -50.51 -24.56
C VAL A 42 -32.76 -49.37 -25.11
N SER A 43 -33.31 -48.16 -25.26
CA SER A 43 -32.54 -46.98 -25.71
C SER A 43 -31.40 -46.62 -24.74
N PHE A 44 -31.54 -46.99 -23.46
CA PHE A 44 -30.52 -46.82 -22.44
C PHE A 44 -29.56 -48.03 -22.32
N GLY A 45 -29.78 -49.10 -23.08
CA GLY A 45 -28.94 -50.30 -23.10
C GLY A 45 -29.15 -51.26 -21.92
N ALA A 46 -30.31 -51.22 -21.27
CA ALA A 46 -30.61 -52.00 -20.07
C ALA A 46 -31.05 -53.47 -20.34
N GLY A 47 -31.17 -53.89 -21.60
CA GLY A 47 -31.56 -55.26 -22.00
C GLY A 47 -31.91 -55.41 -23.48
N GLU A 48 -32.37 -56.60 -23.86
CA GLU A 48 -32.84 -56.92 -25.22
C GLU A 48 -34.20 -56.30 -25.55
N LYS A 49 -34.51 -56.18 -26.86
CA LYS A 49 -35.78 -55.64 -27.34
C LYS A 49 -36.93 -56.52 -26.86
N LEU A 50 -37.88 -55.91 -26.14
CA LEU A 50 -39.07 -56.57 -25.66
C LEU A 50 -40.28 -56.08 -26.46
N ASN A 51 -41.07 -57.00 -27.01
CA ASN A 51 -42.35 -56.70 -27.64
C ASN A 51 -43.48 -57.14 -26.70
N VAL A 52 -44.12 -56.17 -26.05
CA VAL A 52 -45.21 -56.38 -25.07
C VAL A 52 -46.48 -56.99 -25.70
N HIS A 53 -46.57 -57.06 -27.03
CA HIS A 53 -47.71 -57.64 -27.75
C HIS A 53 -47.60 -59.15 -28.04
N GLU A 54 -46.39 -59.73 -28.01
CA GLU A 54 -46.17 -61.14 -28.38
C GLU A 54 -45.84 -62.03 -27.16
N ASP A 55 -45.29 -61.45 -26.09
CA ASP A 55 -44.87 -62.18 -24.88
C ASP A 55 -45.96 -62.20 -23.77
N GLU A 56 -45.99 -63.27 -22.96
CA GLU A 56 -46.81 -63.40 -21.75
C GLU A 56 -46.60 -62.20 -20.80
N PRO A 57 -47.66 -61.56 -20.25
CA PRO A 57 -47.55 -60.36 -19.43
C PRO A 57 -46.73 -60.56 -18.14
N GLU A 58 -46.70 -61.79 -17.61
CA GLU A 58 -45.86 -62.18 -16.48
C GLU A 58 -44.38 -62.28 -16.86
N MET A 59 -44.06 -62.81 -18.05
CA MET A 59 -42.69 -62.90 -18.55
C MET A 59 -42.13 -61.50 -18.89
N VAL A 60 -42.98 -60.65 -19.47
CA VAL A 60 -42.69 -59.24 -19.77
C VAL A 60 -42.35 -58.48 -18.48
N THR A 61 -43.11 -58.67 -17.42
CA THR A 61 -42.86 -57.97 -16.15
C THR A 61 -41.65 -58.50 -15.40
N VAL A 62 -41.35 -59.80 -15.43
CA VAL A 62 -40.09 -60.34 -14.88
C VAL A 62 -38.88 -59.75 -15.62
N ARG A 63 -38.93 -59.69 -16.96
CA ARG A 63 -37.85 -59.08 -17.76
C ARG A 63 -37.75 -57.57 -17.53
N LEU A 64 -38.86 -56.84 -17.46
CA LEU A 64 -38.87 -55.41 -17.13
C LEU A 64 -38.32 -55.14 -15.73
N LEU A 65 -38.63 -55.98 -14.74
CA LEU A 65 -38.08 -55.87 -13.39
C LEU A 65 -36.58 -56.17 -13.36
N GLU A 66 -36.10 -57.11 -14.18
CA GLU A 66 -34.67 -57.34 -14.35
C GLU A 66 -33.98 -56.13 -14.99
N MET A 67 -34.58 -55.54 -16.04
CA MET A 67 -34.07 -54.32 -16.69
C MET A 67 -34.08 -53.12 -15.73
N LEU A 68 -35.14 -52.94 -14.94
CA LEU A 68 -35.22 -51.91 -13.90
C LEU A 68 -34.20 -52.17 -12.78
N GLY A 69 -33.91 -53.44 -12.46
CA GLY A 69 -32.85 -53.87 -11.56
C GLY A 69 -31.45 -53.53 -12.08
N ASN A 70 -31.20 -53.71 -13.38
CA ASN A 70 -29.94 -53.33 -14.06
C ASN A 70 -29.68 -51.84 -13.95
N VAL A 71 -30.74 -51.05 -14.05
CA VAL A 71 -30.70 -49.59 -13.95
C VAL A 71 -30.63 -49.11 -12.49
N LYS A 72 -30.80 -50.01 -11.51
CA LYS A 72 -30.89 -49.72 -10.06
C LYS A 72 -32.05 -48.80 -9.70
N TYR A 73 -33.19 -48.93 -10.38
CA TYR A 73 -34.40 -48.25 -9.97
C TYR A 73 -34.89 -48.83 -8.64
N ARG A 74 -35.14 -47.98 -7.65
CA ARG A 74 -35.81 -48.36 -6.40
C ARG A 74 -37.23 -47.78 -6.41
N PRO A 75 -38.27 -48.61 -6.26
CA PRO A 75 -39.62 -48.09 -6.13
C PRO A 75 -39.70 -47.20 -4.87
N PRO A 76 -40.57 -46.17 -4.88
CA PRO A 76 -40.72 -45.25 -3.75
C PRO A 76 -41.13 -46.01 -2.49
N SER A 77 -40.62 -45.57 -1.33
CA SER A 77 -40.73 -46.24 -0.03
C SER A 77 -42.16 -46.47 0.48
N SER A 78 -43.19 -45.98 -0.24
CA SER A 78 -44.60 -46.12 0.12
C SER A 78 -45.31 -47.29 -0.59
N VAL A 79 -44.63 -48.05 -1.45
CA VAL A 79 -45.24 -49.16 -2.22
C VAL A 79 -44.49 -50.47 -1.94
N GLU A 80 -45.19 -51.48 -1.45
CA GLU A 80 -44.64 -52.83 -1.24
C GLU A 80 -44.20 -53.46 -2.57
N ALA A 81 -43.11 -54.22 -2.57
CA ALA A 81 -42.55 -54.82 -3.79
C ALA A 81 -43.54 -55.75 -4.53
N THR A 82 -44.45 -56.40 -3.80
CA THR A 82 -45.55 -57.21 -4.33
C THR A 82 -46.65 -56.37 -4.98
N ALA A 83 -47.00 -55.23 -4.37
CA ALA A 83 -47.96 -54.27 -4.95
C ALA A 83 -47.38 -53.56 -6.18
N PHE A 84 -46.08 -53.27 -6.20
CA PHE A 84 -45.41 -52.71 -7.36
C PHE A 84 -45.38 -53.70 -8.54
N ARG A 85 -45.21 -55.00 -8.27
CA ARG A 85 -45.30 -56.05 -9.30
C ARG A 85 -46.71 -56.12 -9.90
N SER A 86 -47.75 -56.15 -9.06
CA SER A 86 -49.13 -56.20 -9.57
C SER A 86 -49.53 -54.91 -10.31
N GLN A 87 -49.06 -53.75 -9.87
CA GLN A 87 -49.28 -52.45 -10.54
C GLN A 87 -48.53 -52.33 -11.87
N LEU A 88 -47.35 -52.95 -11.98
CA LEU A 88 -46.59 -53.01 -13.24
C LEU A 88 -47.20 -54.01 -14.23
N ILE A 89 -47.75 -55.14 -13.73
CA ILE A 89 -48.52 -56.11 -14.54
C ILE A 89 -49.81 -55.45 -15.08
N ALA A 90 -50.47 -54.64 -14.25
CA ALA A 90 -51.66 -53.90 -14.62
C ALA A 90 -51.38 -52.64 -15.48
N GLY A 91 -50.11 -52.25 -15.67
CA GLY A 91 -49.77 -51.07 -16.46
C GLY A 91 -50.29 -49.74 -15.87
N ASP A 92 -50.40 -49.63 -14.54
CA ASP A 92 -50.95 -48.44 -13.88
C ASP A 92 -50.21 -47.16 -14.29
N GLN A 93 -50.98 -46.23 -14.85
CA GLN A 93 -50.48 -44.99 -15.46
C GLN A 93 -49.64 -44.17 -14.47
N ARG A 94 -50.00 -44.15 -13.18
CA ARG A 94 -49.27 -43.39 -12.15
C ARG A 94 -47.90 -43.99 -11.86
N THR A 95 -47.85 -45.31 -11.77
CA THR A 95 -46.63 -46.05 -11.46
C THR A 95 -45.64 -45.96 -12.62
N VAL A 96 -46.11 -46.12 -13.86
CA VAL A 96 -45.25 -46.03 -15.05
C VAL A 96 -44.78 -44.59 -15.28
N HIS A 97 -45.63 -43.57 -15.10
CA HIS A 97 -45.18 -42.17 -15.19
C HIS A 97 -44.12 -41.82 -14.14
N HIS A 98 -44.22 -42.40 -12.93
CA HIS A 98 -43.19 -42.21 -11.90
C HIS A 98 -41.85 -42.83 -12.30
N VAL A 99 -41.88 -44.06 -12.83
CA VAL A 99 -40.69 -44.76 -13.36
C VAL A 99 -40.08 -43.97 -14.52
N LEU A 100 -40.89 -43.54 -15.48
CA LEU A 100 -40.44 -42.74 -16.64
C LEU A 100 -39.85 -41.40 -16.19
N HIS A 101 -40.49 -40.70 -15.26
CA HIS A 101 -39.96 -39.46 -14.71
C HIS A 101 -38.59 -39.65 -14.07
N TRP A 102 -38.40 -40.72 -13.29
CA TRP A 102 -37.12 -41.00 -12.64
C TRP A 102 -36.03 -41.36 -13.66
N LEU A 103 -36.34 -42.21 -14.63
CA LEU A 103 -35.41 -42.61 -15.68
C LEU A 103 -34.98 -41.41 -16.54
N LEU A 104 -35.92 -40.52 -16.87
CA LEU A 104 -35.68 -39.33 -17.68
C LEU A 104 -35.02 -38.18 -16.91
N SER A 105 -35.17 -38.13 -15.58
CA SER A 105 -34.44 -37.16 -14.74
C SER A 105 -32.97 -37.56 -14.59
N ASN A 106 -32.67 -38.86 -14.58
CA ASN A 106 -31.34 -39.41 -14.30
C ASN A 106 -30.69 -40.10 -15.51
N LYS A 107 -30.86 -39.57 -16.72
CA LYS A 107 -30.44 -40.22 -17.99
C LYS A 107 -28.99 -40.69 -18.00
N GLU A 108 -28.06 -39.85 -17.54
CA GLU A 108 -26.66 -40.23 -17.51
C GLU A 108 -26.40 -41.34 -16.49
N GLN A 109 -27.01 -41.26 -15.31
CA GLN A 109 -26.84 -42.31 -14.29
C GLN A 109 -27.39 -43.64 -14.80
N VAL A 110 -28.57 -43.63 -15.42
CA VAL A 110 -29.23 -44.80 -16.01
C VAL A 110 -28.40 -45.44 -17.12
N LYS A 111 -27.84 -44.65 -18.05
CA LYS A 111 -26.93 -45.16 -19.08
C LYS A 111 -25.68 -45.81 -18.48
N ASN A 112 -25.12 -45.19 -17.44
CA ASN A 112 -23.93 -45.71 -16.78
C ASN A 112 -24.22 -46.98 -15.96
N THR A 113 -25.33 -47.04 -15.23
CA THR A 113 -25.70 -48.24 -14.47
C THR A 113 -26.08 -49.38 -15.40
N ALA A 114 -26.80 -49.13 -16.49
CA ALA A 114 -27.09 -50.11 -17.52
C ALA A 114 -25.80 -50.66 -18.17
N TYR A 115 -24.88 -49.77 -18.56
CA TYR A 115 -23.57 -50.18 -19.08
C TYR A 115 -22.78 -51.03 -18.08
N LEU A 116 -22.73 -50.60 -16.82
CA LEU A 116 -22.03 -51.33 -15.75
C LEU A 116 -22.70 -52.67 -15.43
N ALA A 117 -24.03 -52.77 -15.49
CA ALA A 117 -24.76 -54.01 -15.22
C ALA A 117 -24.40 -55.14 -16.20
N LYS A 118 -24.03 -54.81 -17.45
CA LYS A 118 -23.56 -55.80 -18.44
C LYS A 118 -22.24 -56.47 -18.03
N TYR A 119 -21.35 -55.73 -17.36
CA TYR A 119 -20.00 -56.20 -17.03
C TYR A 119 -19.80 -56.56 -15.55
N LEU A 120 -20.68 -56.10 -14.66
CA LEU A 120 -20.59 -56.34 -13.21
C LEU A 120 -21.50 -57.47 -12.71
N LYS A 121 -22.45 -57.96 -13.52
CA LYS A 121 -23.27 -59.12 -13.15
C LYS A 121 -22.44 -60.39 -13.27
N ILE A 122 -22.18 -61.03 -12.13
CA ILE A 122 -21.60 -62.37 -12.10
C ILE A 122 -22.73 -63.35 -12.50
N PRO A 123 -22.54 -64.22 -13.51
CA PRO A 123 -23.48 -65.30 -13.80
C PRO A 123 -23.67 -66.17 -12.55
N ASP A 124 -24.91 -66.54 -12.24
CA ASP A 124 -25.20 -67.37 -11.06
C ASP A 124 -24.71 -68.80 -11.32
N ILE A 125 -23.55 -69.16 -10.77
CA ILE A 125 -22.95 -70.50 -10.94
C ILE A 125 -23.42 -71.40 -9.79
N PRO A 126 -24.06 -72.54 -10.07
CA PRO A 126 -24.53 -73.47 -9.05
C PRO A 126 -23.43 -73.89 -8.06
N ALA A 127 -23.78 -73.95 -6.77
CA ALA A 127 -22.87 -74.24 -5.65
C ALA A 127 -22.15 -75.61 -5.74
N ASP A 128 -22.61 -76.50 -6.61
CA ASP A 128 -22.02 -77.83 -6.86
C ASP A 128 -20.75 -77.75 -7.73
N VAL A 129 -20.63 -76.73 -8.57
CA VAL A 129 -19.50 -76.52 -9.50
C VAL A 129 -18.37 -75.73 -8.82
N THR A 130 -18.71 -74.89 -7.84
CA THR A 130 -17.78 -74.04 -7.06
C THR A 130 -16.91 -74.81 -6.07
N ARG A 131 -17.19 -76.11 -5.83
CA ARG A 131 -16.33 -76.96 -4.98
C ARG A 131 -15.02 -77.38 -5.65
N ASN A 132 -14.89 -77.19 -6.96
CA ASN A 132 -13.67 -77.52 -7.68
C ASN A 132 -12.66 -76.37 -7.56
N ASN A 133 -11.47 -76.65 -6.99
CA ASN A 133 -10.47 -75.64 -6.65
C ASN A 133 -10.04 -74.77 -7.85
N THR A 134 -10.00 -75.35 -9.06
CA THR A 134 -9.65 -74.63 -10.30
C THR A 134 -10.71 -73.61 -10.74
N ILE A 135 -11.98 -73.86 -10.42
CA ILE A 135 -13.09 -72.97 -10.76
C ILE A 135 -13.15 -71.81 -9.76
N GLN A 136 -12.77 -72.07 -8.51
CA GLN A 136 -12.61 -71.02 -7.50
C GLN A 136 -11.47 -70.06 -7.85
N ASP A 137 -10.30 -70.57 -8.27
CA ASP A 137 -9.19 -69.75 -8.75
C ASP A 137 -9.59 -68.87 -9.96
N LEU A 138 -10.41 -69.41 -10.86
CA LEU A 138 -10.92 -68.68 -12.03
C LEU A 138 -11.95 -67.60 -11.64
N LEU A 139 -12.77 -67.86 -10.63
CA LEU A 139 -13.71 -66.89 -10.06
C LEU A 139 -12.98 -65.75 -9.34
N ASP A 140 -11.91 -66.05 -8.61
CA ASP A 140 -11.07 -65.04 -7.97
C ASP A 140 -10.36 -64.17 -9.02
N LEU A 141 -9.84 -64.78 -10.09
CA LEU A 141 -9.28 -64.04 -11.23
C LEU A 141 -10.33 -63.16 -11.93
N TYR A 142 -11.56 -63.65 -12.09
CA TYR A 142 -12.67 -62.89 -12.64
C TYR A 142 -13.07 -61.70 -11.75
N GLN A 143 -13.09 -61.89 -10.42
CA GLN A 143 -13.33 -60.79 -9.47
C GLN A 143 -12.22 -59.73 -9.53
N ASN A 144 -10.96 -60.15 -9.61
CA ASN A 144 -9.83 -59.22 -9.76
C ASN A 144 -9.93 -58.40 -11.06
N LEU A 145 -10.30 -59.03 -12.18
CA LEU A 145 -10.54 -58.33 -13.46
C LEU A 145 -11.72 -57.35 -13.37
N ILE A 146 -12.78 -57.68 -12.64
CA ILE A 146 -13.91 -56.77 -12.38
C ILE A 146 -13.44 -55.54 -11.60
N ASP A 147 -12.58 -55.72 -10.60
CA ASP A 147 -12.06 -54.60 -9.79
C ASP A 147 -11.09 -53.72 -10.59
N GLU A 148 -10.23 -54.31 -11.42
CA GLU A 148 -9.39 -53.57 -12.36
C GLU A 148 -10.25 -52.77 -13.36
N PHE A 149 -11.32 -53.37 -13.89
CA PHE A 149 -12.27 -52.69 -14.76
C PHE A 149 -12.95 -51.50 -14.07
N LYS A 150 -13.37 -51.64 -12.80
CA LYS A 150 -13.95 -50.52 -12.03
C LYS A 150 -12.97 -49.36 -11.90
N ASP A 151 -11.70 -49.65 -11.62
CA ASP A 151 -10.66 -48.63 -11.46
C ASP A 151 -10.34 -47.91 -12.77
N VAL A 152 -10.15 -48.66 -13.85
CA VAL A 152 -9.91 -48.08 -15.19
C VAL A 152 -11.10 -47.27 -15.65
N HIS A 153 -12.33 -47.79 -15.52
CA HIS A 153 -13.54 -47.06 -15.91
C HIS A 153 -13.72 -45.77 -15.11
N LYS A 154 -13.43 -45.79 -13.80
CA LYS A 154 -13.47 -44.59 -12.94
C LYS A 154 -12.45 -43.53 -13.39
N ARG A 155 -11.22 -43.94 -13.74
CA ARG A 155 -10.18 -43.04 -14.25
C ARG A 155 -10.58 -42.40 -15.59
N THR A 156 -11.04 -43.21 -16.54
CA THR A 156 -11.46 -42.71 -17.87
C THR A 156 -12.63 -41.74 -17.79
N ARG A 157 -13.59 -42.00 -16.89
CA ARG A 157 -14.74 -41.09 -16.69
C ARG A 157 -14.35 -39.76 -16.06
N MET A 158 -13.33 -39.73 -15.20
CA MET A 158 -12.81 -38.46 -14.68
C MET A 158 -12.17 -37.62 -15.79
N LEU A 159 -11.40 -38.25 -16.68
CA LEU A 159 -10.78 -37.57 -17.82
C LEU A 159 -11.80 -37.07 -18.85
N GLN A 160 -12.89 -37.82 -19.10
CA GLN A 160 -13.95 -37.38 -20.03
C GLN A 160 -14.76 -36.18 -19.53
N LYS A 161 -14.77 -35.87 -18.23
CA LYS A 161 -15.42 -34.66 -17.70
C LYS A 161 -14.65 -33.38 -18.06
N GLU A 162 -13.38 -33.51 -18.43
CA GLU A 162 -12.59 -32.39 -18.94
C GLU A 162 -12.99 -32.21 -20.41
N ASN A 163 -13.82 -31.20 -20.67
CA ASN A 163 -14.37 -30.92 -21.99
C ASN A 163 -13.27 -30.42 -22.95
N ALA A 164 -12.51 -31.35 -23.55
CA ALA A 164 -11.52 -31.04 -24.57
C ALA A 164 -12.13 -30.41 -25.83
N THR A 165 -13.45 -30.50 -26.03
CA THR A 165 -14.16 -29.98 -27.20
C THR A 165 -14.16 -28.46 -27.29
N GLU A 166 -14.24 -27.75 -26.16
CA GLU A 166 -14.20 -26.27 -26.14
C GLU A 166 -12.81 -25.80 -26.58
N ILE A 167 -11.75 -26.39 -26.01
CA ILE A 167 -10.37 -26.11 -26.38
C ILE A 167 -10.11 -26.44 -27.87
N ILE A 168 -10.65 -27.55 -28.38
CA ILE A 168 -10.53 -27.90 -29.81
C ILE A 168 -11.23 -26.87 -30.70
N ASN A 169 -12.39 -26.34 -30.28
CA ASN A 169 -13.08 -25.31 -31.03
C ASN A 169 -12.33 -23.98 -31.00
N ASP A 170 -11.83 -23.55 -29.83
CA ASP A 170 -11.02 -22.35 -29.69
C ASP A 170 -9.74 -22.43 -30.55
N ILE A 171 -9.07 -23.58 -30.58
CA ILE A 171 -7.90 -23.79 -31.44
C ILE A 171 -8.26 -23.67 -32.92
N LYS A 172 -9.43 -24.18 -33.33
CA LYS A 172 -9.91 -24.04 -34.71
C LYS A 172 -10.23 -22.58 -35.03
N GLU A 173 -10.88 -21.86 -34.12
CA GLU A 173 -11.17 -20.43 -34.29
C GLU A 173 -9.88 -19.61 -34.38
N MET A 174 -8.92 -19.83 -33.48
CA MET A 174 -7.59 -19.20 -33.53
C MET A 174 -6.84 -19.53 -34.82
N ALA A 175 -6.98 -20.75 -35.36
CA ALA A 175 -6.37 -21.13 -36.63
C ALA A 175 -7.00 -20.36 -37.81
N VAL A 176 -8.32 -20.18 -37.81
CA VAL A 176 -9.03 -19.38 -38.81
C VAL A 176 -8.63 -17.91 -38.71
N GLU A 177 -8.57 -17.33 -37.50
CA GLU A 177 -8.11 -15.96 -37.29
C GLU A 177 -6.67 -15.75 -37.78
N ARG A 178 -5.78 -16.69 -37.47
CA ARG A 178 -4.40 -16.67 -37.97
C ARG A 178 -4.39 -16.64 -39.50
N ASP A 179 -5.18 -17.47 -40.16
CA ASP A 179 -5.22 -17.52 -41.63
C ASP A 179 -5.79 -16.22 -42.23
N ILE A 180 -6.76 -15.58 -41.58
CA ILE A 180 -7.27 -14.24 -41.96
C ILE A 180 -6.16 -13.18 -41.83
N VAL A 181 -5.39 -13.21 -40.73
CA VAL A 181 -4.27 -12.28 -40.51
C VAL A 181 -3.17 -12.50 -41.54
N ILE A 182 -2.84 -13.75 -41.89
CA ILE A 182 -1.87 -14.08 -42.93
C ILE A 182 -2.33 -13.52 -44.28
N LYS A 183 -3.57 -13.75 -44.69
CA LYS A 183 -4.11 -13.19 -45.95
C LYS A 183 -4.08 -11.66 -45.95
N ARG A 184 -4.37 -11.02 -44.82
CA ARG A 184 -4.28 -9.56 -44.69
C ARG A 184 -2.83 -9.07 -44.80
N LEU A 185 -1.88 -9.79 -44.20
CA LEU A 185 -0.45 -9.50 -44.32
C LEU A 185 0.03 -9.66 -45.77
N GLU A 186 -0.38 -10.72 -46.46
CA GLU A 186 -0.08 -10.95 -47.88
C GLU A 186 -0.59 -9.78 -48.73
N ASN A 187 -1.85 -9.35 -48.52
CA ASN A 187 -2.42 -8.21 -49.23
C ASN A 187 -1.63 -6.91 -48.97
N VAL A 188 -1.28 -6.63 -47.71
CA VAL A 188 -0.46 -5.46 -47.35
C VAL A 188 0.95 -5.57 -47.95
N GLN A 189 1.52 -6.76 -48.00
CA GLN A 189 2.84 -7.01 -48.57
C GLN A 189 2.86 -6.77 -50.07
N VAL A 190 1.78 -7.13 -50.79
CA VAL A 190 1.62 -6.81 -52.23
C VAL A 190 1.65 -5.29 -52.46
N HIS A 191 0.99 -4.50 -51.61
CA HIS A 191 1.01 -3.04 -51.70
C HIS A 191 2.35 -2.39 -51.34
N LEU A 192 3.25 -3.12 -50.67
CA LEU A 192 4.58 -2.66 -50.26
C LEU A 192 5.69 -3.01 -51.27
N VAL A 193 5.38 -3.73 -52.34
CA VAL A 193 6.36 -4.17 -53.36
C VAL A 193 6.99 -2.99 -54.09
N ASP A 194 6.22 -1.92 -54.34
CA ASP A 194 6.66 -0.76 -55.12
C ASP A 194 7.44 0.29 -54.30
N VAL A 195 7.60 0.08 -52.99
CA VAL A 195 8.26 1.03 -52.07
C VAL A 195 9.77 0.78 -52.03
N ARG A 196 10.58 1.80 -52.32
CA ARG A 196 12.04 1.77 -52.17
C ARG A 196 12.41 1.78 -50.68
N ASP A 197 13.48 1.07 -50.31
CA ASP A 197 13.96 0.90 -48.92
C ASP A 197 12.89 0.34 -47.95
N LYS A 198 12.09 -0.62 -48.43
CA LYS A 198 10.97 -1.23 -47.68
C LYS A 198 11.38 -1.79 -46.32
N GLU A 199 12.56 -2.41 -46.21
CA GLU A 199 12.98 -3.10 -44.98
C GLU A 199 13.35 -2.10 -43.88
N ASP A 200 14.06 -1.03 -44.24
CA ASP A 200 14.42 0.04 -43.33
C ASP A 200 13.18 0.82 -42.87
N LEU A 201 12.24 1.10 -43.79
CA LEU A 201 11.00 1.80 -43.45
C LEU A 201 10.08 0.95 -42.57
N LEU A 202 10.02 -0.37 -42.79
CA LEU A 202 9.32 -1.31 -41.92
C LEU A 202 10.01 -1.44 -40.55
N ALA A 203 11.33 -1.42 -40.49
CA ALA A 203 12.08 -1.44 -39.24
C ALA A 203 11.84 -0.17 -38.41
N VAL A 204 11.90 1.01 -39.03
CA VAL A 204 11.63 2.30 -38.37
C VAL A 204 10.17 2.41 -37.94
N SER A 205 9.22 1.98 -38.77
CA SER A 205 7.79 1.99 -38.40
C SER A 205 7.46 0.99 -37.27
N LYS A 206 8.09 -0.20 -37.26
CA LYS A 206 8.02 -1.13 -36.13
C LYS A 206 8.58 -0.49 -34.86
N LEU A 207 9.73 0.17 -34.94
CA LEU A 207 10.31 0.87 -33.79
C LEU A 207 9.39 1.97 -33.28
N LEU A 208 8.84 2.80 -34.18
CA LEU A 208 7.87 3.84 -33.85
C LEU A 208 6.63 3.26 -33.17
N ARG A 209 6.07 2.16 -33.70
CA ARG A 209 4.90 1.48 -33.11
C ARG A 209 5.19 1.01 -31.69
N VAL A 210 6.33 0.34 -31.47
CA VAL A 210 6.74 -0.13 -30.14
C VAL A 210 6.93 1.04 -29.16
N GLN A 211 7.52 2.15 -29.61
CA GLN A 211 7.65 3.34 -28.76
C GLN A 211 6.29 3.98 -28.45
N GLN A 212 5.36 4.02 -29.39
CA GLN A 212 4.00 4.53 -29.16
C GLN A 212 3.19 3.63 -28.21
N GLU A 213 3.30 2.31 -28.35
CA GLU A 213 2.70 1.34 -27.43
C GLU A 213 3.24 1.54 -26.01
N LYS A 214 4.57 1.63 -25.86
CA LYS A 214 5.21 1.90 -24.57
C LYS A 214 4.80 3.25 -23.97
N ALA A 215 4.66 4.30 -24.79
CA ALA A 215 4.15 5.59 -24.33
C ALA A 215 2.70 5.48 -23.82
N LYS A 216 1.85 4.73 -24.52
CA LYS A 216 0.47 4.47 -24.08
C LYS A 216 0.43 3.67 -22.77
N GLU A 217 1.27 2.64 -22.63
CA GLU A 217 1.40 1.86 -21.39
C GLU A 217 1.87 2.72 -20.21
N LEU A 218 2.88 3.57 -20.42
CA LEU A 218 3.32 4.51 -19.39
C LEU A 218 2.22 5.50 -19.02
N GLN A 219 1.44 5.97 -19.99
CA GLN A 219 0.30 6.85 -19.74
C GLN A 219 -0.81 6.16 -18.95
N THR A 220 -1.15 4.91 -19.26
CA THR A 220 -2.15 4.14 -18.50
C THR A 220 -1.65 3.86 -17.09
N GLN A 221 -0.38 3.51 -16.91
CA GLN A 221 0.24 3.34 -15.60
C GLN A 221 0.24 4.65 -14.79
N TYR A 222 0.60 5.79 -15.41
CA TYR A 222 0.56 7.10 -14.78
C TYR A 222 -0.86 7.46 -14.33
N ASN A 223 -1.85 7.29 -15.20
CA ASN A 223 -3.25 7.56 -14.88
C ASN A 223 -3.74 6.66 -13.75
N MET A 224 -3.35 5.38 -13.74
CA MET A 224 -3.68 4.44 -12.67
C MET A 224 -3.03 4.82 -11.34
N GLN A 225 -1.74 5.17 -11.34
CA GLN A 225 -1.05 5.66 -10.13
C GLN A 225 -1.66 6.96 -9.61
N GLN A 226 -2.01 7.89 -10.50
CA GLN A 226 -2.68 9.13 -10.13
C GLN A 226 -4.07 8.87 -9.54
N ALA A 227 -4.82 7.92 -10.08
CA ALA A 227 -6.10 7.50 -9.52
C ALA A 227 -5.93 6.86 -8.13
N GLN A 228 -4.95 5.95 -7.96
CA GLN A 228 -4.62 5.34 -6.68
C GLN A 228 -4.23 6.40 -5.62
N LEU A 229 -3.40 7.37 -6.00
CA LEU A 229 -2.99 8.46 -5.12
C LEU A 229 -4.20 9.33 -4.72
N LYS A 230 -5.09 9.64 -5.67
CA LYS A 230 -6.36 10.33 -5.36
C LYS A 230 -7.20 9.53 -4.37
N THR A 231 -7.42 8.24 -4.60
CA THR A 231 -8.18 7.38 -3.68
C THR A 231 -7.55 7.31 -2.29
N ALA A 232 -6.23 7.14 -2.19
CA ALA A 232 -5.51 7.13 -0.92
C ALA A 232 -5.62 8.49 -0.20
N SER A 233 -5.50 9.60 -0.94
CA SER A 233 -5.67 10.95 -0.37
C SER A 233 -7.10 11.20 0.12
N GLU A 234 -8.11 10.69 -0.59
CA GLU A 234 -9.51 10.77 -0.19
C GLU A 234 -9.79 9.92 1.05
N GLN A 235 -9.21 8.71 1.13
CA GLN A 235 -9.28 7.87 2.33
C GLN A 235 -8.67 8.57 3.54
N LEU A 236 -7.47 9.14 3.39
CA LEU A 236 -6.82 9.90 4.45
C LEU A 236 -7.70 11.09 4.89
N LYS A 237 -8.28 11.83 3.93
CA LYS A 237 -9.24 12.91 4.23
C LYS A 237 -10.47 12.40 4.98
N ARG A 238 -11.03 11.25 4.62
CA ARG A 238 -12.16 10.66 5.35
C ARG A 238 -11.77 10.34 6.79
N TYR A 239 -10.61 9.72 7.02
CA TYR A 239 -10.11 9.47 8.37
C TYR A 239 -9.92 10.77 9.15
N LEU A 240 -9.33 11.79 8.53
CA LEU A 240 -9.19 13.11 9.15
C LEU A 240 -10.53 13.75 9.47
N ASN A 241 -11.52 13.66 8.58
CA ASN A 241 -12.86 14.22 8.81
C ASN A 241 -13.60 13.49 9.93
N VAL A 242 -13.42 12.17 10.09
CA VAL A 242 -13.94 11.43 11.25
C VAL A 242 -13.27 11.92 12.53
N MET A 243 -11.95 12.10 12.52
CA MET A 243 -11.20 12.60 13.68
C MET A 243 -11.53 14.06 14.03
N HIS A 244 -11.75 14.93 13.03
CA HIS A 244 -12.11 16.34 13.23
C HIS A 244 -13.61 16.51 13.52
N GLY A 245 -14.48 15.68 12.95
CA GLY A 245 -15.90 15.62 13.28
C GLY A 245 -16.14 15.22 14.74
N GLN A 246 -15.22 14.45 15.33
CA GLN A 246 -15.17 14.18 16.77
C GLN A 246 -14.63 15.35 17.63
N SER A 247 -14.06 16.40 17.02
CA SER A 247 -13.48 17.53 17.76
C SER A 247 -14.51 18.60 18.14
N ALA A 248 -15.73 18.57 17.59
CA ALA A 248 -16.84 19.33 18.16
C ALA A 248 -17.32 18.57 19.40
N THR A 249 -16.76 18.91 20.58
CA THR A 249 -17.13 18.30 21.87
C THR A 249 -18.65 18.15 21.97
N PRO A 250 -19.19 16.93 21.82
CA PRO A 250 -20.63 16.76 21.81
C PRO A 250 -21.15 16.97 23.22
N LYS A 251 -22.18 17.80 23.37
CA LYS A 251 -22.78 18.09 24.67
C LYS A 251 -23.52 16.86 25.24
N THR A 252 -23.95 15.94 24.37
CA THR A 252 -24.66 14.70 24.74
C THR A 252 -24.46 13.59 23.70
N ALA A 253 -24.42 12.32 24.13
CA ALA A 253 -24.36 11.17 23.22
C ALA A 253 -25.56 11.06 22.26
N ALA A 254 -26.75 11.52 22.70
CA ALA A 254 -27.96 11.53 21.89
C ALA A 254 -27.86 12.47 20.67
N ASP A 255 -27.19 13.62 20.82
CA ASP A 255 -27.02 14.58 19.72
C ASP A 255 -26.06 14.04 18.65
N VAL A 256 -25.03 13.30 19.06
CA VAL A 256 -24.11 12.59 18.15
C VAL A 256 -24.84 11.53 17.36
N ILE A 257 -25.66 10.71 18.03
CA ILE A 257 -26.43 9.66 17.38
C ILE A 257 -27.38 10.27 16.35
N LYS A 258 -28.09 11.34 16.71
CA LYS A 258 -29.00 12.03 15.78
C LYS A 258 -28.26 12.60 14.57
N HIS A 259 -27.10 13.22 14.75
CA HIS A 259 -26.28 13.72 13.64
C HIS A 259 -25.79 12.57 12.74
N LEU A 260 -25.35 11.45 13.32
CA LEU A 260 -24.95 10.27 12.56
C LEU A 260 -26.12 9.64 11.82
N GLU A 261 -27.32 9.61 12.40
CA GLU A 261 -28.54 9.14 11.74
C GLU A 261 -28.90 10.03 10.53
N GLU A 262 -28.81 11.35 10.67
CA GLU A 262 -29.02 12.31 9.58
C GLU A 262 -27.96 12.14 8.47
N GLU A 263 -26.68 11.94 8.81
CA GLU A 263 -25.62 11.63 7.86
C GLU A 263 -25.82 10.28 7.16
N ILE A 264 -26.21 9.24 7.89
CA ILE A 264 -26.51 7.92 7.31
C ILE A 264 -27.70 8.02 6.36
N GLN A 265 -28.75 8.77 6.72
CA GLN A 265 -29.90 8.99 5.84
C GLN A 265 -29.49 9.73 4.56
N LEU A 266 -28.70 10.80 4.66
CA LEU A 266 -28.19 11.54 3.50
C LEU A 266 -27.28 10.67 2.62
N ASN A 267 -26.33 9.94 3.22
CA ASN A 267 -25.45 9.02 2.51
C ASN A 267 -26.25 7.89 1.85
N SER A 268 -27.29 7.37 2.50
CA SER A 268 -28.15 6.34 1.93
C SER A 268 -28.92 6.85 0.70
N TYR A 269 -29.38 8.11 0.72
CA TYR A 269 -30.01 8.74 -0.44
C TYR A 269 -29.01 8.92 -1.59
N LEU A 270 -27.79 9.38 -1.29
CA LEU A 270 -26.74 9.54 -2.28
C LEU A 270 -26.36 8.20 -2.94
N ILE A 271 -26.19 7.13 -2.16
CA ILE A 271 -25.79 5.81 -2.65
C ILE A 271 -26.94 5.10 -3.39
N LYS A 272 -28.19 5.24 -2.94
CA LYS A 272 -29.32 4.50 -3.54
C LYS A 272 -29.93 5.20 -4.75
N GLU A 273 -30.01 6.53 -4.74
CA GLU A 273 -30.76 7.28 -5.77
C GLU A 273 -29.83 8.11 -6.66
N LYS A 274 -28.96 8.96 -6.10
CA LYS A 274 -28.22 9.96 -6.90
C LYS A 274 -26.99 9.41 -7.63
N LEU A 275 -26.04 8.80 -6.91
CA LEU A 275 -24.81 8.27 -7.49
C LEU A 275 -25.05 7.18 -8.54
N PRO A 276 -25.96 6.20 -8.35
CA PRO A 276 -26.26 5.22 -9.38
C PRO A 276 -26.87 5.85 -10.63
N GLN A 277 -27.72 6.87 -10.47
CA GLN A 277 -28.33 7.56 -11.61
C GLN A 277 -27.29 8.33 -12.43
N GLU A 278 -26.39 9.06 -11.77
CA GLU A 278 -25.30 9.82 -12.40
C GLU A 278 -24.23 8.90 -13.03
N THR A 279 -23.87 7.82 -12.34
CA THR A 279 -22.92 6.83 -12.90
C THR A 279 -23.51 6.10 -14.09
N ALA A 280 -24.80 5.74 -14.05
CA ALA A 280 -25.48 5.13 -15.19
C ALA A 280 -25.59 6.10 -16.38
N SER A 281 -25.83 7.41 -16.15
CA SER A 281 -25.84 8.39 -17.26
C SER A 281 -24.45 8.58 -17.84
N LEU A 282 -23.40 8.71 -17.01
CA LEU A 282 -22.01 8.80 -17.48
C LEU A 282 -21.53 7.54 -18.19
N GLN A 283 -21.92 6.35 -17.72
CA GLN A 283 -21.64 5.09 -18.41
C GLN A 283 -22.33 5.01 -19.77
N LYS A 284 -23.57 5.50 -19.87
CA LYS A 284 -24.28 5.60 -21.16
C LYS A 284 -23.55 6.56 -22.11
N GLU A 285 -23.16 7.74 -21.63
CA GLU A 285 -22.37 8.69 -22.43
C GLU A 285 -21.03 8.10 -22.87
N LEU A 286 -20.31 7.43 -21.96
CA LEU A 286 -19.04 6.78 -22.28
C LEU A 286 -19.23 5.67 -23.31
N ASN A 287 -20.25 4.83 -23.15
CA ASN A 287 -20.58 3.79 -24.14
C ASN A 287 -20.92 4.41 -25.50
N ILE A 288 -21.68 5.50 -25.55
CA ILE A 288 -21.98 6.21 -26.80
C ILE A 288 -20.70 6.74 -27.44
N MET A 289 -19.84 7.40 -26.65
CA MET A 289 -18.56 7.94 -27.13
C MET A 289 -17.60 6.85 -27.59
N GLN A 290 -17.60 5.70 -26.91
CA GLN A 290 -16.80 4.54 -27.28
C GLN A 290 -17.32 3.90 -28.57
N THR A 291 -18.64 3.76 -28.73
CA THR A 291 -19.26 3.29 -29.96
C THR A 291 -18.93 4.25 -31.11
N ILE A 292 -19.03 5.56 -30.92
CA ILE A 292 -18.67 6.57 -31.94
C ILE A 292 -17.18 6.51 -32.28
N ALA A 293 -16.29 6.23 -31.32
CA ALA A 293 -14.87 6.08 -31.56
C ALA A 293 -14.51 4.77 -32.29
N MET A 294 -15.32 3.72 -32.13
CA MET A 294 -15.15 2.42 -32.77
C MET A 294 -15.81 2.35 -34.16
N GLU A 295 -16.90 3.08 -34.37
CA GLU A 295 -17.55 3.24 -35.67
C GLU A 295 -16.68 4.11 -36.60
N GLN A 296 -16.62 3.73 -37.88
CA GLN A 296 -15.98 4.57 -38.90
C GLN A 296 -16.74 5.90 -38.96
N HIS A 297 -16.01 7.03 -38.88
CA HIS A 297 -16.59 8.37 -38.74
C HIS A 297 -17.86 8.54 -39.59
N PRO A 298 -19.04 8.75 -38.97
CA PRO A 298 -20.29 8.87 -39.71
C PRO A 298 -20.18 10.04 -40.68
N THR A 299 -20.60 9.81 -41.92
CA THR A 299 -20.58 10.86 -42.93
C THR A 299 -21.61 11.92 -42.56
N ARG A 300 -21.41 13.19 -42.94
CA ARG A 300 -22.35 14.28 -42.63
C ARG A 300 -23.80 13.97 -43.07
N SER A 301 -23.98 13.13 -44.09
CA SER A 301 -25.28 12.58 -44.52
C SER A 301 -25.95 11.71 -43.46
N ASP A 302 -25.19 10.87 -42.75
CA ASP A 302 -25.73 9.91 -41.78
C ASP A 302 -26.19 10.62 -40.50
N LEU A 303 -25.46 11.68 -40.11
CA LEU A 303 -25.87 12.58 -39.02
C LEU A 303 -27.18 13.31 -39.34
N ILE A 304 -27.38 13.74 -40.59
CA ILE A 304 -28.64 14.38 -41.02
C ILE A 304 -29.80 13.37 -40.95
N VAL A 305 -29.59 12.12 -41.42
CA VAL A 305 -30.62 11.07 -41.33
C VAL A 305 -30.95 10.72 -39.87
N LEU A 306 -29.97 10.68 -38.98
CA LEU A 306 -30.20 10.49 -37.54
C LEU A 306 -30.94 11.67 -36.93
N GLN A 307 -30.61 12.91 -37.30
CA GLN A 307 -31.28 14.10 -36.81
C GLN A 307 -32.74 14.21 -37.30
N ASP A 308 -33.01 13.78 -38.54
CA ASP A 308 -34.37 13.64 -39.06
C ASP A 308 -35.16 12.55 -38.32
N LYS A 309 -34.52 11.40 -38.02
CA LYS A 309 -35.14 10.34 -37.22
C LYS A 309 -35.44 10.81 -35.80
N ILE A 310 -34.50 11.51 -35.14
CA ILE A 310 -34.71 12.10 -33.82
C ILE A 310 -35.86 13.11 -33.86
N SER A 311 -35.92 13.96 -34.89
CA SER A 311 -36.99 14.95 -35.04
C SER A 311 -38.36 14.28 -35.24
N LYS A 312 -38.43 13.19 -36.02
CA LYS A 312 -39.66 12.40 -36.20
C LYS A 312 -40.09 11.71 -34.90
N VAL A 313 -39.17 11.06 -34.20
CA VAL A 313 -39.46 10.39 -32.92
C VAL A 313 -39.85 11.40 -31.84
N ASN A 314 -39.19 12.57 -31.78
CA ASN A 314 -39.60 13.65 -30.88
C ASN A 314 -41.01 14.16 -31.23
N GLY A 315 -41.34 14.32 -32.52
CA GLY A 315 -42.69 14.65 -32.96
C GLY A 315 -43.72 13.58 -32.59
N GLU A 316 -43.38 12.30 -32.72
CA GLU A 316 -44.23 11.19 -32.28
C GLU A 316 -44.41 11.17 -30.75
N ILE A 317 -43.35 11.42 -29.98
CA ILE A 317 -43.41 11.55 -28.53
C ILE A 317 -44.29 12.75 -28.14
N GLU A 318 -44.12 13.90 -28.79
CA GLU A 318 -44.97 15.09 -28.56
C GLU A 318 -46.44 14.79 -28.88
N GLN A 319 -46.73 14.08 -29.97
CA GLN A 319 -48.09 13.65 -30.31
C GLN A 319 -48.64 12.65 -29.28
N ILE A 320 -47.85 11.68 -28.81
CA ILE A 320 -48.27 10.73 -27.78
C ILE A 320 -48.49 11.44 -26.45
N VAL A 321 -47.65 12.42 -26.09
CA VAL A 321 -47.81 13.23 -24.89
C VAL A 321 -49.06 14.12 -25.00
N GLN A 322 -49.30 14.74 -26.15
CA GLN A 322 -50.52 15.51 -26.41
C GLN A 322 -51.77 14.63 -26.37
N ARG A 323 -51.74 13.44 -26.99
CA ARG A 323 -52.85 12.47 -26.91
C ARG A 323 -53.10 12.01 -25.49
N ARG A 324 -52.05 11.68 -24.73
CA ARG A 324 -52.17 11.33 -23.31
C ARG A 324 -52.75 12.48 -22.50
N LEU A 325 -52.36 13.73 -22.76
CA LEU A 325 -52.91 14.91 -22.09
C LEU A 325 -54.36 15.20 -22.48
N SER A 326 -54.79 14.85 -23.70
CA SER A 326 -56.18 14.99 -24.16
C SER A 326 -57.09 13.82 -23.76
N GLU A 327 -56.54 12.61 -23.60
CA GLU A 327 -57.25 11.40 -23.16
C GLU A 327 -57.33 11.28 -21.63
N SER A 328 -56.52 12.06 -20.88
CA SER A 328 -56.62 12.12 -19.43
C SER A 328 -57.81 13.00 -19.02
N ASP A 329 -58.99 12.40 -18.91
CA ASP A 329 -60.20 13.06 -18.42
C ASP A 329 -59.96 13.54 -16.96
N PRO A 330 -60.23 14.82 -16.59
CA PRO A 330 -59.87 15.38 -15.29
C PRO A 330 -60.44 14.66 -14.06
N GLN A 331 -61.45 13.79 -14.24
CA GLN A 331 -62.03 12.99 -13.17
C GLN A 331 -61.34 11.63 -12.91
N GLU A 332 -60.63 11.06 -13.89
CA GLU A 332 -59.90 9.80 -13.71
C GLU A 332 -58.47 10.02 -13.19
N ASP A 333 -57.86 11.17 -13.48
CA ASP A 333 -56.47 11.44 -13.11
C ASP A 333 -56.30 12.03 -11.70
N LYS A 334 -56.90 11.37 -10.70
CA LYS A 334 -56.69 11.70 -9.26
C LYS A 334 -55.23 11.61 -8.83
N LEU A 335 -54.39 10.95 -9.64
CA LEU A 335 -52.96 10.80 -9.44
C LEU A 335 -52.13 11.95 -10.02
N ALA A 336 -52.67 12.81 -10.91
CA ALA A 336 -51.95 13.96 -11.44
C ALA A 336 -51.46 14.93 -10.35
N PRO A 337 -52.29 15.34 -9.36
CA PRO A 337 -51.83 16.17 -8.25
C PRO A 337 -50.72 15.49 -7.44
N PHE A 338 -50.80 14.17 -7.21
CA PHE A 338 -49.76 13.43 -6.50
C PHE A 338 -48.46 13.30 -7.32
N ARG A 339 -48.55 13.16 -8.65
CA ARG A 339 -47.37 13.18 -9.54
C ARG A 339 -46.73 14.57 -9.58
N GLN A 340 -47.52 15.63 -9.60
CA GLN A 340 -47.02 17.00 -9.52
C GLN A 340 -46.38 17.26 -8.15
N GLN A 341 -47.03 16.83 -7.06
CA GLN A 341 -46.50 16.92 -5.71
C GLN A 341 -45.20 16.11 -5.56
N ALA A 342 -45.13 14.89 -6.10
CA ALA A 342 -43.92 14.09 -6.12
C ALA A 342 -42.81 14.73 -6.96
N ALA A 343 -43.13 15.37 -8.09
CA ALA A 343 -42.17 16.11 -8.90
C ALA A 343 -41.63 17.35 -8.17
N VAL A 344 -42.49 18.10 -7.47
CA VAL A 344 -42.09 19.24 -6.64
C VAL A 344 -41.23 18.78 -5.45
N ILE A 345 -41.62 17.70 -4.76
CA ILE A 345 -40.83 17.12 -3.68
C ILE A 345 -39.47 16.64 -4.21
N ARG A 346 -39.42 15.97 -5.37
CA ARG A 346 -38.17 15.54 -6.01
C ARG A 346 -37.27 16.74 -6.33
N ARG A 347 -37.84 17.80 -6.92
CA ARG A 347 -37.09 19.03 -7.26
C ARG A 347 -36.58 19.75 -6.00
N ASN A 348 -37.38 19.78 -4.93
CA ASN A 348 -36.96 20.36 -3.65
C ASN A 348 -35.89 19.50 -2.96
N LYS A 349 -36.00 18.17 -3.03
CA LYS A 349 -34.98 17.22 -2.52
C LYS A 349 -33.67 17.39 -3.30
N GLU A 350 -33.75 17.55 -4.61
CA GLU A 350 -32.60 17.81 -5.49
C GLU A 350 -31.96 19.18 -5.25
N SER A 351 -32.74 20.25 -5.11
CA SER A 351 -32.20 21.57 -4.79
C SER A 351 -31.56 21.64 -3.41
N SER A 352 -32.14 20.92 -2.43
CA SER A 352 -31.58 20.80 -1.09
C SER A 352 -30.28 19.98 -1.10
N ALA A 353 -30.22 18.88 -1.85
CA ALA A 353 -29.01 18.10 -2.05
C ALA A 353 -27.91 18.91 -2.76
N ALA A 354 -28.27 19.70 -3.79
CA ALA A 354 -27.35 20.60 -4.47
C ALA A 354 -26.79 21.67 -3.51
N ARG A 355 -27.64 22.27 -2.66
CA ARG A 355 -27.19 23.22 -1.63
C ARG A 355 -26.28 22.59 -0.59
N VAL A 356 -26.57 21.36 -0.14
CA VAL A 356 -25.68 20.62 0.76
C VAL A 356 -24.34 20.35 0.08
N HIS A 357 -24.35 19.99 -1.21
CA HIS A 357 -23.12 19.79 -1.98
C HIS A 357 -22.30 21.09 -2.08
N GLU A 358 -22.94 22.22 -2.40
CA GLU A 358 -22.31 23.55 -2.47
C GLU A 358 -21.74 24.01 -1.12
N LEU A 359 -22.47 23.79 -0.03
CA LEU A 359 -21.96 24.07 1.32
C LEU A 359 -20.80 23.15 1.69
N THR A 360 -20.83 21.89 1.25
CA THR A 360 -19.73 20.94 1.47
C THR A 360 -18.49 21.33 0.63
N THR A 361 -18.66 21.81 -0.60
CA THR A 361 -17.54 22.27 -1.44
C THR A 361 -16.93 23.55 -0.88
N THR A 362 -17.75 24.52 -0.48
CA THR A 362 -17.25 25.76 0.16
C THR A 362 -16.58 25.48 1.51
N LEU A 363 -17.08 24.52 2.30
CA LEU A 363 -16.39 24.07 3.52
C LEU A 363 -15.03 23.46 3.19
N ARG A 364 -14.94 22.60 2.16
CA ARG A 364 -13.65 22.04 1.71
C ARG A 364 -12.68 23.11 1.21
N GLU A 365 -13.16 24.13 0.50
CA GLU A 365 -12.34 25.26 0.06
C GLU A 365 -11.81 26.06 1.25
N ASN A 366 -12.66 26.33 2.24
CA ASN A 366 -12.27 27.00 3.47
C ASN A 366 -11.28 26.16 4.30
N GLU A 367 -11.44 24.84 4.37
CA GLU A 367 -10.48 23.94 5.01
C GLU A 367 -9.14 23.90 4.27
N ALA A 368 -9.16 23.89 2.93
CA ALA A 368 -7.95 23.95 2.12
C ALA A 368 -7.20 25.27 2.33
N THR A 369 -7.90 26.40 2.28
CA THR A 369 -7.29 27.71 2.56
C THR A 369 -6.76 27.81 4.00
N LEU A 370 -7.43 27.21 4.99
CA LEU A 370 -6.90 27.11 6.36
C LEU A 370 -5.65 26.23 6.45
N ALA A 371 -5.61 25.11 5.73
CA ALA A 371 -4.42 24.25 5.66
C ALA A 371 -3.24 24.97 4.99
N ASP A 372 -3.51 25.73 3.92
CA ASP A 372 -2.53 26.57 3.24
C ASP A 372 -2.04 27.70 4.14
N LEU A 373 -2.93 28.39 4.85
CA LEU A 373 -2.53 29.40 5.84
C LEU A 373 -1.71 28.78 6.97
N ARG A 374 -2.08 27.60 7.46
CA ARG A 374 -1.30 26.87 8.48
C ARG A 374 0.08 26.48 7.96
N SER A 375 0.18 26.04 6.71
CA SER A 375 1.46 25.69 6.10
C SER A 375 2.34 26.93 5.87
N GLN A 376 1.75 28.05 5.43
CA GLN A 376 2.45 29.34 5.32
C GLN A 376 2.91 29.86 6.68
N VAL A 377 2.07 29.79 7.71
CA VAL A 377 2.44 30.13 9.10
C VAL A 377 3.60 29.25 9.58
N LYS A 378 3.56 27.94 9.28
CA LYS A 378 4.63 27.00 9.60
C LYS A 378 5.94 27.31 8.86
N GLN A 379 5.86 27.72 7.59
CA GLN A 379 7.03 28.11 6.78
C GLN A 379 7.63 29.45 7.24
N LEU A 380 6.81 30.43 7.59
CA LEU A 380 7.27 31.77 7.97
C LEU A 380 7.81 31.84 9.41
N LEU A 381 7.23 31.09 10.34
CA LEU A 381 7.56 31.20 11.77
C LEU A 381 8.35 29.99 12.32
N GLY A 382 8.54 28.93 11.52
CA GLY A 382 9.12 27.67 11.99
C GLY A 382 8.22 26.92 12.99
N ASP A 383 8.68 25.76 13.46
CA ASP A 383 7.88 24.84 14.30
C ASP A 383 7.51 25.39 15.69
N MET A 384 8.12 26.50 16.11
CA MET A 384 8.04 26.96 17.50
C MET A 384 7.46 28.36 17.63
N VAL A 385 6.13 28.43 17.52
CA VAL A 385 5.36 29.62 17.87
C VAL A 385 4.82 29.45 19.29
N LEU A 386 5.60 29.87 20.30
CA LEU A 386 5.10 29.96 21.68
C LEU A 386 4.00 31.03 21.72
N ARG A 387 2.73 30.62 21.81
CA ARG A 387 1.59 31.53 22.01
C ARG A 387 0.91 31.27 23.35
N GLY A 388 0.31 32.32 23.90
CA GLY A 388 -0.52 32.26 25.11
C GLY A 388 0.26 31.84 26.35
N GLU A 389 -0.14 30.72 26.95
CA GLU A 389 0.40 30.24 28.23
C GLU A 389 1.86 29.80 28.15
N GLU A 390 2.29 29.24 27.02
CA GLU A 390 3.67 28.79 26.84
C GLU A 390 4.63 29.97 26.77
N LEU A 391 4.25 31.05 26.09
CA LEU A 391 5.00 32.30 26.10
C LEU A 391 5.09 32.88 27.50
N LYS A 392 3.98 32.85 28.27
CA LYS A 392 3.96 33.32 29.66
C LYS A 392 4.87 32.49 30.56
N LYS A 393 4.86 31.16 30.42
CA LYS A 393 5.79 30.25 31.11
C LYS A 393 7.23 30.51 30.73
N TYR A 394 7.51 30.72 29.44
CA TYR A 394 8.85 31.03 28.94
C TYR A 394 9.36 32.39 29.47
N VAL A 395 8.55 33.44 29.41
CA VAL A 395 8.89 34.76 29.97
C VAL A 395 9.13 34.69 31.48
N ASN A 396 8.30 33.93 32.21
CA ASN A 396 8.52 33.70 33.64
C ASN A 396 9.84 32.94 33.90
N SER A 397 10.16 31.94 33.08
CA SER A 397 11.43 31.20 33.17
C SER A 397 12.65 32.08 32.84
N LEU A 398 12.50 33.02 31.91
CA LEU A 398 13.53 34.02 31.60
C LEU A 398 13.70 35.00 32.75
N ARG A 399 12.60 35.42 33.39
CA ARG A 399 12.63 36.32 34.54
C ARG A 399 13.32 35.66 35.73
N THR A 400 13.03 34.39 36.03
CA THR A 400 13.72 33.64 37.09
C THR A 400 15.18 33.38 36.76
N LYS A 401 15.53 33.08 35.50
CA LYS A 401 16.94 32.98 35.07
C LYS A 401 17.67 34.32 35.19
N SER A 402 17.03 35.44 34.87
CA SER A 402 17.60 36.78 34.98
C SER A 402 17.84 37.19 36.44
N THR A 403 16.91 36.88 37.34
CA THR A 403 17.11 37.12 38.79
C THR A 403 18.21 36.23 39.36
N LEU A 404 18.28 34.96 38.95
CA LEU A 404 19.33 34.03 39.34
C LEU A 404 20.71 34.49 38.86
N TYR A 405 20.82 34.94 37.60
CA TYR A 405 22.06 35.52 37.07
C TYR A 405 22.49 36.75 37.87
N LYS A 406 21.58 37.69 38.16
CA LYS A 406 21.90 38.88 38.98
C LYS A 406 22.40 38.50 40.37
N ARG A 407 21.78 37.51 41.02
CA ARG A 407 22.20 37.00 42.34
C ARG A 407 23.59 36.35 42.27
N GLN A 408 23.83 35.48 41.30
CA GLN A 408 25.14 34.83 41.12
C GLN A 408 26.23 35.87 40.82
N ARG A 409 25.93 36.89 40.03
CA ARG A 409 26.85 37.99 39.74
C ARG A 409 27.18 38.81 41.00
N ALA A 410 26.19 39.07 41.86
CA ALA A 410 26.40 39.72 43.15
C ALA A 410 27.29 38.88 44.07
N ASN A 411 27.01 37.58 44.21
CA ASN A 411 27.84 36.66 45.01
C ASN A 411 29.28 36.57 44.49
N LEU A 412 29.49 36.55 43.17
CA LEU A 412 30.85 36.62 42.60
C LEU A 412 31.56 37.93 42.94
N SER A 413 30.82 39.05 42.99
CA SER A 413 31.37 40.32 43.42
C SER A 413 31.76 40.31 44.90
N THR A 414 30.94 39.72 45.78
CA THR A 414 31.27 39.61 47.21
C THR A 414 32.48 38.70 47.44
N PHE A 415 32.54 37.55 46.77
CA PHE A 415 33.71 36.66 46.87
C PHE A 415 35.00 37.31 46.37
N LYS A 416 34.94 38.14 45.32
CA LYS A 416 36.11 38.90 44.86
C LYS A 416 36.58 39.92 45.91
N VAL A 417 35.64 40.60 46.57
CA VAL A 417 35.96 41.53 47.65
C VAL A 417 36.56 40.79 48.84
N GLU A 418 35.95 39.67 49.26
CA GLU A 418 36.45 38.83 50.35
C GLU A 418 37.84 38.25 50.05
N ALA A 419 38.09 37.76 48.83
CA ALA A 419 39.41 37.31 48.40
C ALA A 419 40.44 38.44 48.43
N GLY A 420 40.04 39.67 48.07
CA GLY A 420 40.89 40.86 48.20
C GLY A 420 41.20 41.22 49.64
N ILE A 421 40.20 41.16 50.54
CA ILE A 421 40.38 41.37 51.98
C ILE A 421 41.32 40.29 52.54
N LEU A 422 41.10 39.02 52.21
CA LEU A 422 41.93 37.88 52.61
C LEU A 422 43.37 38.00 52.11
N SER A 423 43.57 38.44 50.87
CA SER A 423 44.91 38.69 50.34
C SER A 423 45.60 39.83 51.11
N ARG A 424 44.87 40.90 51.44
CA ARG A 424 45.40 42.02 52.22
C ARG A 424 45.68 41.63 53.67
N THR A 425 44.81 40.85 54.31
CA THR A 425 45.04 40.35 55.67
C THR A 425 46.21 39.38 55.71
N LEU A 426 46.35 38.49 54.71
CA LEU A 426 47.51 37.62 54.55
C LEU A 426 48.79 38.45 54.40
N GLN A 427 48.79 39.49 53.56
CA GLN A 427 49.95 40.37 53.38
C GLN A 427 50.30 41.15 54.67
N ILE A 428 49.30 41.61 55.43
CA ILE A 428 49.52 42.27 56.74
C ILE A 428 50.09 41.28 57.76
N LEU A 429 49.63 40.03 57.75
CA LEU A 429 50.13 38.99 58.64
C LEU A 429 51.57 38.59 58.28
N CYS A 430 51.87 38.40 56.98
CA CYS A 430 53.23 38.12 56.50
C CYS A 430 54.21 39.27 56.78
N THR A 431 53.77 40.52 56.74
CA THR A 431 54.63 41.69 57.07
C THR A 431 54.88 41.85 58.57
N LYS A 432 53.94 41.42 59.43
CA LYS A 432 54.11 41.46 60.89
C LYS A 432 54.87 40.25 61.44
N ASP A 433 54.76 39.10 60.78
CA ASP A 433 55.36 37.86 61.24
C ASP A 433 55.69 36.95 60.02
N PRO A 434 56.94 36.93 59.53
CA PRO A 434 57.34 36.13 58.36
C PRO A 434 57.21 34.62 58.62
N THR A 435 57.04 34.24 59.88
CA THR A 435 56.78 32.87 60.34
C THR A 435 55.39 32.36 59.96
N VAL A 436 54.44 33.24 59.57
CA VAL A 436 53.07 32.87 59.16
C VAL A 436 53.07 32.12 57.82
N GLU A 437 54.03 32.40 56.93
CA GLU A 437 54.26 31.58 55.73
C GLU A 437 54.72 30.16 56.08
N LEU A 438 55.49 30.02 57.17
CA LEU A 438 55.95 28.75 57.70
C LEU A 438 54.84 27.99 58.46
N ALA A 439 53.96 28.73 59.15
CA ALA A 439 52.91 28.20 60.03
C ALA A 439 51.67 27.67 59.28
N LEU A 440 51.45 28.08 58.03
CA LEU A 440 50.43 27.48 57.16
C LEU A 440 50.87 26.11 56.59
N GLY A 441 52.07 25.64 56.97
CA GLY A 441 52.55 24.27 56.81
C GLY A 441 52.09 23.32 57.94
N ILE A 442 51.42 22.25 57.57
CA ILE A 442 50.80 21.23 58.44
C ILE A 442 51.84 20.48 59.31
N LYS A 443 51.84 20.64 60.66
CA LYS A 443 52.02 19.58 61.70
C LYS A 443 52.15 20.13 63.16
N ARG A 444 51.12 19.83 63.98
CA ARG A 444 51.18 19.22 65.34
C ARG A 444 52.41 19.52 66.25
N LYS A 445 52.21 20.17 67.40
CA LYS A 445 51.92 19.55 68.72
C LYS A 445 51.87 20.59 69.85
N SER A 446 50.80 20.48 70.63
CA SER A 446 50.57 21.01 71.96
C SER A 446 51.38 20.27 73.04
N THR A 447 51.85 20.99 74.06
CA THR A 447 52.12 20.59 75.46
C THR A 447 52.60 21.85 76.19
N ASP A 448 52.35 22.15 77.45
CA ASP A 448 51.65 21.51 78.55
C ASP A 448 51.62 22.53 79.72
N LEU A 449 51.03 22.09 80.84
CA LEU A 449 51.32 22.49 82.22
C LEU A 449 50.22 23.30 82.94
N THR A 450 49.14 22.56 83.19
CA THR A 450 48.65 22.20 84.55
C THR A 450 49.29 22.89 85.76
N LYS A 451 48.42 23.33 86.69
CA LYS A 451 48.47 23.03 88.14
C LYS A 451 47.27 23.68 88.82
N LYS A 452 46.32 22.89 89.34
CA LYS A 452 45.45 23.26 90.47
C LYS A 452 44.90 22.01 91.18
N SER A 453 45.27 21.94 92.46
CA SER A 453 44.67 21.29 93.64
C SER A 453 43.81 20.03 93.49
N PHE A 454 44.32 18.94 94.07
CA PHE A 454 43.70 17.61 94.20
C PHE A 454 42.44 17.58 95.11
N HIS A 455 42.16 18.65 95.87
CA HIS A 455 41.02 18.70 96.79
C HIS A 455 39.72 19.19 96.11
N GLU A 456 39.85 20.04 95.08
CA GLU A 456 38.72 20.40 94.20
C GLU A 456 38.28 19.21 93.34
N VAL A 457 39.21 18.33 92.96
CA VAL A 457 38.93 17.16 92.10
C VAL A 457 37.99 16.17 92.78
N SER A 458 38.16 15.86 94.07
CA SER A 458 37.26 14.92 94.75
C SER A 458 35.85 15.46 94.97
N GLN A 459 35.71 16.76 95.24
CA GLN A 459 34.39 17.40 95.35
C GLN A 459 33.72 17.54 93.97
N LEU A 460 34.51 17.82 92.93
CA LEU A 460 34.06 17.79 91.54
C LEU A 460 33.69 16.38 91.10
N VAL A 461 34.36 15.32 91.55
CA VAL A 461 34.00 13.92 91.23
C VAL A 461 32.67 13.53 91.86
N ALA A 462 32.40 13.93 93.10
CA ALA A 462 31.10 13.69 93.74
C ALA A 462 29.97 14.51 93.09
N GLN A 463 30.21 15.79 92.81
CA GLN A 463 29.26 16.65 92.10
C GLN A 463 29.05 16.20 90.65
N THR A 464 30.08 15.69 89.97
CA THR A 464 29.95 15.16 88.61
C THR A 464 29.24 13.83 88.61
N ALA A 465 29.45 12.94 89.58
CA ALA A 465 28.68 11.69 89.71
C ALA A 465 27.18 11.96 89.95
N GLN A 466 26.85 12.93 90.82
CA GLN A 466 25.47 13.33 91.06
C GLN A 466 24.84 13.99 89.83
N LYS A 467 25.57 14.89 89.14
CA LYS A 467 25.16 15.46 87.85
C LYS A 467 25.04 14.40 86.76
N LEU A 468 25.89 13.37 86.75
CA LEU A 468 25.82 12.27 85.77
C LEU A 468 24.55 11.44 85.96
N SER A 469 24.14 11.23 87.22
CA SER A 469 22.88 10.55 87.56
C SER A 469 21.67 11.39 87.15
N MET A 470 21.69 12.70 87.44
CA MET A 470 20.62 13.62 87.01
C MET A 470 20.52 13.68 85.48
N VAL A 471 21.64 13.84 84.79
CA VAL A 471 21.71 13.84 83.32
C VAL A 471 21.28 12.49 82.74
N ARG A 472 21.58 11.35 83.39
CA ARG A 472 21.01 10.05 82.99
C ARG A 472 19.49 10.01 83.12
N GLN A 473 18.95 10.56 84.20
CA GLN A 473 17.51 10.61 84.44
C GLN A 473 16.80 11.59 83.50
N GLU A 474 17.47 12.66 83.07
CA GLU A 474 17.00 13.60 82.05
C GLU A 474 17.15 13.06 80.61
N ILE A 475 18.17 12.23 80.33
CA ILE A 475 18.37 11.60 79.02
C ILE A 475 17.45 10.39 78.82
N GLN A 476 17.03 9.70 79.88
CA GLN A 476 16.13 8.55 79.78
C GLN A 476 14.81 8.84 79.03
N PRO A 477 14.06 9.93 79.34
CA PRO A 477 12.85 10.28 78.58
C PRO A 477 13.17 10.69 77.13
N LEU A 478 14.28 11.40 76.88
CA LEU A 478 14.76 11.71 75.52
C LEU A 478 15.11 10.43 74.74
N ALA A 479 15.67 9.41 75.40
CA ALA A 479 15.97 8.12 74.79
C ALA A 479 14.69 7.32 74.48
N ASP A 480 13.66 7.44 75.32
CA ASP A 480 12.34 6.85 75.07
C ASP A 480 11.56 7.58 73.98
N GLU A 481 11.75 8.90 73.79
CA GLU A 481 11.24 9.68 72.65
C GLU A 481 11.98 9.37 71.33
N VAL A 482 13.27 9.02 71.38
CA VAL A 482 14.06 8.67 70.18
C VAL A 482 13.75 7.26 69.65
N LYS A 483 13.27 6.34 70.50
CA LYS A 483 12.87 4.98 70.08
C LYS A 483 11.76 4.96 69.00
N PRO A 484 10.61 5.64 69.16
CA PRO A 484 9.57 5.67 68.12
C PRO A 484 10.08 6.36 66.85
N ILE A 485 10.85 7.45 66.97
CA ILE A 485 11.44 8.13 65.80
C ILE A 485 12.40 7.20 65.02
N LYS A 486 13.16 6.35 65.71
CA LYS A 486 14.00 5.34 65.04
C LYS A 486 13.18 4.25 64.36
N GLN A 487 12.05 3.84 64.94
CA GLN A 487 11.12 2.89 64.31
C GLN A 487 10.47 3.52 63.08
N GLU A 488 9.97 4.75 63.17
CA GLU A 488 9.43 5.51 62.04
C GLU A 488 10.48 5.71 60.93
N PHE A 489 11.75 5.99 61.28
CA PHE A 489 12.83 6.09 60.31
C PHE A 489 13.10 4.74 59.60
N GLN A 490 13.09 3.63 60.34
CA GLN A 490 13.25 2.30 59.74
C GLN A 490 12.06 1.94 58.83
N GLU A 491 10.83 2.27 59.21
CA GLU A 491 9.65 2.09 58.37
C GLU A 491 9.73 2.95 57.10
N ILE A 492 10.09 4.22 57.21
CA ILE A 492 10.28 5.11 56.05
C ILE A 492 11.42 4.60 55.16
N GLN A 493 12.52 4.11 55.73
CA GLN A 493 13.64 3.57 54.99
C GLN A 493 13.25 2.31 54.21
N THR A 494 12.52 1.38 54.83
CA THR A 494 12.03 0.17 54.15
C THR A 494 11.03 0.52 53.04
N GLN A 495 10.12 1.47 53.27
CA GLN A 495 9.22 1.98 52.23
C GLN A 495 9.97 2.66 51.08
N TYR A 496 11.02 3.43 51.38
CA TYR A 496 11.87 4.05 50.38
C TYR A 496 12.61 3.00 49.54
N GLU A 497 13.21 2.00 50.17
CA GLU A 497 13.90 0.91 49.46
C GLU A 497 12.94 0.10 48.59
N GLN A 498 11.72 -0.17 49.06
CA GLN A 498 10.67 -0.82 48.25
C GLN A 498 10.28 0.04 47.06
N LYS A 499 9.98 1.33 47.25
CA LYS A 499 9.64 2.26 46.15
C LYS A 499 10.80 2.42 45.17
N LYS A 500 12.04 2.44 45.66
CA LYS A 500 13.25 2.50 44.84
C LYS A 500 13.39 1.24 43.98
N ARG A 501 13.18 0.04 44.52
CA ARG A 501 13.17 -1.20 43.74
C ARG A 501 12.10 -1.21 42.66
N VAL A 502 10.88 -0.76 42.98
CA VAL A 502 9.79 -0.64 42.00
C VAL A 502 10.15 0.38 40.91
N TYR A 503 10.72 1.52 41.29
CA TYR A 503 11.17 2.54 40.35
C TYR A 503 12.30 2.02 39.44
N GLU A 504 13.31 1.35 39.98
CA GLU A 504 14.40 0.74 39.21
C GLU A 504 13.88 -0.33 38.25
N ALA A 505 12.97 -1.21 38.72
CA ALA A 505 12.36 -2.24 37.88
C ALA A 505 11.53 -1.65 36.73
N THR A 506 10.72 -0.62 37.02
CA THR A 506 9.92 0.08 36.00
C THR A 506 10.81 0.89 35.04
N SER A 507 11.86 1.53 35.53
CA SER A 507 12.84 2.25 34.71
C SER A 507 13.59 1.31 33.76
N ILE A 508 14.00 0.13 34.23
CA ILE A 508 14.63 -0.91 33.39
C ILE A 508 13.64 -1.41 32.33
N ASN A 509 12.38 -1.67 32.69
CA ASN A 509 11.36 -2.12 31.74
C ASN A 509 11.05 -1.04 30.68
N ILE A 510 10.90 0.22 31.08
CA ILE A 510 10.70 1.33 30.13
C ILE A 510 11.93 1.48 29.24
N SER A 511 13.14 1.36 29.80
CA SER A 511 14.38 1.46 29.02
C SER A 511 14.52 0.30 28.02
N SER A 512 14.15 -0.92 28.41
CA SER A 512 14.19 -2.09 27.52
C SER A 512 13.15 -2.03 26.41
N GLN A 513 11.99 -1.43 26.65
CA GLN A 513 10.98 -1.16 25.61
C GLN A 513 11.35 0.03 24.73
N MET A 514 12.06 1.03 25.27
CA MET A 514 12.46 2.22 24.53
C MET A 514 13.59 1.95 23.52
N GLU A 515 14.51 1.06 23.82
CA GLU A 515 15.65 0.75 22.93
C GLU A 515 15.25 0.18 21.55
N PRO A 516 14.34 -0.82 21.44
CA PRO A 516 13.90 -1.31 20.13
C PRO A 516 13.07 -0.27 19.37
N LEU A 517 12.28 0.56 20.08
CA LEU A 517 11.56 1.66 19.43
C LEU A 517 12.54 2.70 18.88
N LYS A 518 13.60 3.03 19.62
CA LYS A 518 14.66 3.93 19.13
C LYS A 518 15.41 3.34 17.94
N SER A 519 15.72 2.04 17.95
CA SER A 519 16.38 1.40 16.81
C SER A 519 15.48 1.40 15.58
N GLN A 520 14.18 1.10 15.73
CA GLN A 520 13.20 1.18 14.64
C GLN A 520 13.05 2.60 14.09
N VAL A 521 12.95 3.61 14.97
CA VAL A 521 12.90 5.02 14.53
C VAL A 521 14.16 5.40 13.77
N LYS A 522 15.34 4.95 14.22
CA LYS A 522 16.60 5.20 13.52
C LYS A 522 16.64 4.52 12.15
N GLU A 523 16.24 3.26 12.06
CA GLU A 523 16.15 2.52 10.79
C GLU A 523 15.18 3.19 9.81
N LEU A 524 14.00 3.60 10.28
CA LEU A 524 13.03 4.33 9.46
C LEU A 524 13.55 5.69 9.02
N THR A 525 14.29 6.39 9.88
CA THR A 525 14.93 7.68 9.53
C THR A 525 16.02 7.48 8.49
N ASP A 526 16.85 6.45 8.62
CA ASP A 526 17.89 6.13 7.64
C ASP A 526 17.30 5.71 6.29
N LEU A 527 16.19 4.96 6.30
CA LEU A 527 15.44 4.62 5.09
C LEU A 527 14.83 5.87 4.44
N LEU A 528 14.24 6.77 5.23
CA LEU A 528 13.70 8.04 4.74
C LEU A 528 14.79 8.88 4.08
N ASN A 529 15.95 9.03 4.74
CA ASN A 529 17.08 9.79 4.20
C ASN A 529 17.59 9.19 2.88
N ARG A 530 17.73 7.86 2.79
CA ARG A 530 18.11 7.19 1.52
C ARG A 530 17.09 7.46 0.42
N LYS A 531 15.79 7.42 0.74
CA LYS A 531 14.73 7.71 -0.23
C LYS A 531 14.69 9.18 -0.63
N GLU A 532 14.96 10.09 0.28
CA GLU A 532 15.13 11.51 -0.04
C GLU A 532 16.33 11.75 -0.95
N ASP A 533 17.45 11.08 -0.73
CA ASP A 533 18.64 11.21 -1.56
C ASP A 533 18.42 10.60 -2.96
N GLU A 534 17.77 9.45 -3.05
CA GLU A 534 17.30 8.88 -4.32
C GLU A 534 16.37 9.87 -5.05
N TRP A 535 15.41 10.46 -4.35
CA TRP A 535 14.49 11.45 -4.91
C TRP A 535 15.21 12.71 -5.38
N LYS A 536 16.16 13.26 -4.59
CA LYS A 536 16.97 14.42 -4.97
C LYS A 536 17.78 14.12 -6.24
N ASN A 537 18.39 12.94 -6.32
CA ASN A 537 19.16 12.52 -7.50
C ASN A 537 18.27 12.39 -8.74
N LEU A 538 17.10 11.74 -8.60
CA LEU A 538 16.12 11.64 -9.68
C LEU A 538 15.62 13.02 -10.11
N ARG A 539 15.35 13.93 -9.17
CA ARG A 539 14.93 15.29 -9.48
C ARG A 539 16.00 16.07 -10.25
N GLN A 540 17.26 15.95 -9.85
CA GLN A 540 18.38 16.55 -10.59
C GLN A 540 18.49 15.99 -12.02
N LYS A 541 18.32 14.67 -12.20
CA LYS A 541 18.31 14.04 -13.52
C LYS A 541 17.15 14.54 -14.39
N ILE A 542 15.96 14.68 -13.82
CA ILE A 542 14.78 15.22 -14.50
C ILE A 542 15.03 16.66 -14.92
N THR A 543 15.49 17.53 -14.02
CA THR A 543 15.78 18.94 -14.35
C THR A 543 16.86 19.07 -15.42
N LYS A 544 17.88 18.19 -15.41
CA LYS A 544 18.87 18.14 -16.49
C LYS A 544 18.21 17.74 -17.82
N ALA A 545 17.34 16.73 -17.83
CA ALA A 545 16.62 16.31 -19.03
C ALA A 545 15.67 17.39 -19.55
N GLU A 546 14.94 18.07 -18.68
CA GLU A 546 14.07 19.21 -19.02
C GLU A 546 14.88 20.34 -19.68
N SER A 547 16.03 20.71 -19.10
CA SER A 547 16.91 21.73 -19.68
C SER A 547 17.44 21.35 -21.07
N LEU A 548 17.72 20.06 -21.29
CA LEU A 548 18.13 19.55 -22.60
C LEU A 548 16.97 19.56 -23.59
N GLN A 549 15.76 19.21 -23.14
CA GLN A 549 14.55 19.26 -23.96
C GLN A 549 14.20 20.69 -24.37
N GLU A 550 14.32 21.67 -23.47
CA GLU A 550 14.15 23.09 -23.79
C GLU A 550 15.15 23.55 -24.85
N VAL A 551 16.41 23.12 -24.75
CA VAL A 551 17.44 23.42 -25.75
C VAL A 551 17.08 22.80 -27.10
N VAL A 552 16.67 21.53 -27.13
CA VAL A 552 16.25 20.85 -28.36
C VAL A 552 15.01 21.51 -28.97
N MET A 553 14.01 21.88 -28.16
CA MET A 553 12.83 22.59 -28.63
C MET A 553 13.18 23.99 -29.17
N PHE A 554 14.09 24.70 -28.52
CA PHE A 554 14.59 25.98 -29.00
C PHE A 554 15.29 25.83 -30.35
N GLU A 555 16.17 24.82 -30.50
CA GLU A 555 16.85 24.54 -31.77
C GLU A 555 15.88 24.10 -32.87
N MET A 556 14.89 23.27 -32.55
CA MET A 556 13.84 22.84 -33.49
C MET A 556 12.99 24.03 -33.95
N LYS A 557 12.60 24.92 -33.04
CA LYS A 557 11.87 26.16 -33.36
C LYS A 557 12.71 27.11 -34.21
N ASN A 558 14.00 27.23 -33.92
CA ASN A 558 14.95 28.07 -34.66
C ASN A 558 15.33 27.48 -36.03
N SER A 559 15.15 26.16 -36.23
CA SER A 559 15.29 25.49 -37.53
C SER A 559 14.01 25.58 -38.38
N MET A 560 12.83 25.66 -37.75
CA MET A 560 11.53 25.79 -38.44
C MET A 560 11.20 27.24 -38.83
N GLN A 561 11.72 28.22 -38.09
CA GLN A 561 11.64 29.64 -38.43
C GLN A 561 12.93 30.07 -39.13
N SER A 562 12.86 30.92 -40.17
CA SER A 562 14.06 31.45 -40.84
C SER A 562 15.03 32.03 -39.79
N PRO A 563 16.33 31.64 -39.77
CA PRO A 563 17.18 31.75 -38.59
C PRO A 563 17.54 33.22 -38.34
N ARG A 564 16.79 33.88 -37.46
CA ARG A 564 17.08 35.25 -37.01
C ARG A 564 18.09 35.29 -35.86
N THR A 565 18.33 34.15 -35.20
CA THR A 565 19.29 34.02 -34.09
C THR A 565 20.22 32.83 -34.33
N PRO A 566 21.54 32.97 -34.15
CA PRO A 566 22.49 31.87 -34.35
C PRO A 566 22.16 30.70 -33.41
N SER A 567 22.35 29.47 -33.90
CA SER A 567 22.07 28.27 -33.10
C SER A 567 22.95 28.24 -31.85
N LYS A 568 22.47 27.65 -30.75
CA LYS A 568 23.26 27.51 -29.51
C LYS A 568 24.55 26.72 -29.77
N MET A 569 24.53 25.81 -30.74
CA MET A 569 25.72 25.13 -31.27
C MET A 569 26.74 26.09 -31.92
N GLU A 570 26.29 27.08 -32.70
CA GLU A 570 27.18 28.08 -33.31
C GLU A 570 27.73 29.05 -32.26
N ALA A 571 26.92 29.44 -31.28
CA ALA A 571 27.37 30.25 -30.15
C ALA A 571 28.41 29.52 -29.30
N LEU A 572 28.22 28.22 -29.05
CA LEU A 572 29.19 27.38 -28.34
C LEU A 572 30.47 27.17 -29.16
N LYS A 573 30.38 26.93 -30.48
CA LYS A 573 31.55 26.85 -31.36
C LYS A 573 32.34 28.16 -31.38
N LYS A 574 31.65 29.30 -31.44
CA LYS A 574 32.28 30.62 -31.35
C LYS A 574 32.95 30.82 -30.00
N ARG A 575 32.31 30.42 -28.90
CA ARG A 575 32.89 30.51 -27.57
C ARG A 575 34.10 29.61 -27.38
N VAL A 576 34.10 28.42 -27.96
CA VAL A 576 35.26 27.52 -27.98
C VAL A 576 36.41 28.16 -28.76
N ALA A 577 36.14 28.73 -29.95
CA ALA A 577 37.17 29.43 -30.73
C ALA A 577 37.76 30.64 -29.97
N GLU A 578 36.92 31.43 -29.28
CA GLU A 578 37.38 32.52 -28.41
C GLU A 578 38.25 32.01 -27.26
N LEU A 579 37.88 30.90 -26.62
CA LEU A 579 38.67 30.31 -25.54
C LEU A 579 40.00 29.73 -26.06
N GLU A 580 40.02 29.11 -27.22
CA GLU A 580 41.24 28.62 -27.87
C GLU A 580 42.19 29.76 -28.27
N GLU A 581 41.66 30.93 -28.64
CA GLU A 581 42.44 32.13 -28.89
C GLU A 581 43.03 32.71 -27.59
N ILE A 582 42.23 32.76 -26.52
CA ILE A 582 42.72 33.17 -25.19
C ILE A 582 43.82 32.22 -24.69
N VAL A 583 43.63 30.90 -24.84
CA VAL A 583 44.65 29.91 -24.45
C VAL A 583 45.92 30.12 -25.27
N ARG A 584 45.84 30.32 -26.59
CA ARG A 584 47.02 30.65 -27.41
C ARG A 584 47.72 31.92 -26.96
N ASN A 585 46.98 32.97 -26.62
CA ASN A 585 47.57 34.23 -26.14
C ASN A 585 48.26 34.03 -24.78
N LEU A 586 47.63 33.28 -23.86
CA LEU A 586 48.24 32.95 -22.57
C LEU A 586 49.49 32.08 -22.72
N GLU A 587 49.53 31.16 -23.68
CA GLU A 587 50.74 30.37 -23.98
C GLU A 587 51.87 31.23 -24.55
N VAL A 588 51.55 32.28 -25.30
CA VAL A 588 52.52 33.27 -25.79
C VAL A 588 53.02 34.12 -24.62
N GLU A 589 52.14 34.64 -23.78
CA GLU A 589 52.53 35.39 -22.57
C GLU A 589 53.35 34.53 -21.61
N GLN A 590 53.00 33.25 -21.43
CA GLN A 590 53.77 32.32 -20.61
C GLN A 590 55.16 32.07 -21.20
N ARG A 591 55.29 31.97 -22.53
CA ARG A 591 56.59 31.89 -23.20
C ARG A 591 57.41 33.15 -23.01
N GLU A 592 56.80 34.33 -23.11
CA GLU A 592 57.48 35.60 -22.85
C GLU A 592 57.92 35.75 -21.40
N ILE A 593 57.06 35.38 -20.44
CA ILE A 593 57.38 35.40 -19.01
C ILE A 593 58.50 34.41 -18.72
N SER A 594 58.43 33.19 -19.26
CA SER A 594 59.49 32.17 -19.10
C SER A 594 60.83 32.65 -19.66
N SER A 595 60.83 33.36 -20.79
CA SER A 595 62.06 33.96 -21.34
C SER A 595 62.66 35.06 -20.44
N LYS A 596 61.81 35.82 -19.74
CA LYS A 596 62.22 36.88 -18.80
C LYS A 596 62.55 36.33 -17.41
N GLN A 597 62.03 35.17 -17.04
CA GLN A 597 62.19 34.56 -15.72
C GLN A 597 63.66 34.29 -15.40
N GLY A 598 64.45 33.79 -16.35
CA GLY A 598 65.88 33.57 -16.14
C GLY A 598 66.65 34.85 -15.79
N ALA A 599 66.38 35.95 -16.50
CA ALA A 599 66.99 37.24 -16.22
C ALA A 599 66.55 37.83 -14.86
N VAL A 600 65.27 37.65 -14.49
CA VAL A 600 64.73 38.09 -13.20
C VAL A 600 65.31 37.26 -12.05
N GLU A 601 65.50 35.96 -12.23
CA GLU A 601 66.13 35.08 -11.24
C GLU A 601 67.60 35.46 -11.02
N GLU A 602 68.35 35.73 -12.09
CA GLU A 602 69.72 36.25 -11.98
C GLU A 602 69.76 37.61 -11.27
N GLN A 603 68.88 38.53 -11.64
CA GLN A 603 68.78 39.84 -11.00
C GLN A 603 68.42 39.72 -9.51
N THR A 604 67.48 38.84 -9.17
CA THR A 604 67.08 38.57 -7.78
C THR A 604 68.22 37.95 -6.99
N ARG A 605 68.98 37.02 -7.57
CA ARG A 605 70.19 36.45 -6.96
C ARG A 605 71.24 37.52 -6.70
N LEU A 606 71.47 38.43 -7.65
CA LEU A 606 72.38 39.55 -7.48
C LEU A 606 71.92 40.48 -6.34
N TRP A 607 70.64 40.83 -6.27
CA TRP A 607 70.09 41.63 -5.18
C TRP A 607 70.18 40.93 -3.82
N GLN A 608 69.92 39.62 -3.76
CA GLN A 608 70.07 38.83 -2.53
C GLN A 608 71.53 38.77 -2.07
N ASN A 609 72.47 38.61 -2.99
CA ASN A 609 73.91 38.65 -2.70
C ASN A 609 74.32 40.03 -2.15
N VAL A 610 73.82 41.12 -2.75
CA VAL A 610 74.04 42.49 -2.24
C VAL A 610 73.42 42.65 -0.84
N LEU A 611 72.22 42.15 -0.61
CA LEU A 611 71.54 42.17 0.69
C LEU A 611 72.31 41.38 1.75
N GLN A 612 72.86 40.22 1.40
CA GLN A 612 73.74 39.44 2.28
C GLN A 612 75.02 40.22 2.58
N LEU A 613 75.65 40.84 1.59
CA LEU A 613 76.84 41.68 1.77
C LEU A 613 76.55 42.85 2.71
N LEU A 614 75.41 43.53 2.54
CA LEU A 614 74.97 44.61 3.40
C LEU A 614 74.66 44.11 4.81
N ARG A 615 74.02 42.95 4.97
CA ARG A 615 73.77 42.31 6.27
C ARG A 615 75.06 41.88 6.95
N CYS A 616 76.04 41.34 6.23
CA CYS A 616 77.37 41.00 6.74
C CYS A 616 78.11 42.27 7.17
N LYS A 617 78.02 43.36 6.40
CA LYS A 617 78.55 44.68 6.78
C LYS A 617 77.86 45.25 8.02
N LEU A 618 76.55 45.04 8.16
CA LEU A 618 75.78 45.43 9.34
C LEU A 618 76.18 44.60 10.57
N LYS A 619 76.35 43.28 10.39
CA LYS A 619 76.82 42.36 11.43
C LYS A 619 78.24 42.66 11.90
N ALA A 620 79.16 42.90 10.98
CA ALA A 620 80.52 43.34 11.27
C ALA A 620 80.57 44.72 11.97
N ARG A 621 79.52 45.53 11.84
CA ARG A 621 79.37 46.81 12.55
C ARG A 621 78.67 46.65 13.91
N SER A 622 77.86 45.61 14.11
CA SER A 622 77.13 45.34 15.35
C SER A 622 77.85 44.41 16.32
N GLU A 623 78.86 43.67 15.87
CA GLU A 623 79.75 42.95 16.79
C GLU A 623 80.62 43.96 17.56
N PRO A 624 80.55 43.97 18.90
CA PRO A 624 81.43 44.79 19.71
C PRO A 624 82.85 44.21 19.63
N ASN A 625 83.77 45.09 19.26
CA ASN A 625 85.21 44.97 19.30
C ASN A 625 85.69 44.19 20.55
N THR A 626 85.88 42.87 20.45
CA THR A 626 86.68 42.12 21.41
C THR A 626 88.16 42.40 21.10
N ARG A 627 88.68 43.47 21.69
CA ARG A 627 90.12 43.65 21.93
C ARG A 627 90.62 42.37 22.65
N HIS A 628 91.72 41.71 22.33
CA HIS A 628 92.93 42.00 21.55
C HIS A 628 93.56 40.66 21.15
N GLU A 629 94.28 40.61 20.02
CA GLU A 629 95.68 40.21 20.02
C GLU A 629 96.35 40.65 18.70
N ARG A 630 97.54 41.22 18.84
CA ARG A 630 98.39 41.69 17.74
C ARG A 630 98.67 40.53 16.79
N MET A 631 98.41 40.68 15.49
CA MET A 631 99.24 40.02 14.49
C MET A 631 99.61 40.97 13.36
N HIS A 632 100.89 40.87 13.03
CA HIS A 632 101.69 41.78 12.24
C HIS A 632 101.20 41.90 10.79
N ILE A 633 101.27 43.13 10.27
CA ILE A 633 101.32 43.38 8.83
C ILE A 633 102.68 42.88 8.34
N THR A 634 102.67 41.87 7.47
CA THR A 634 103.77 41.61 6.54
C THR A 634 103.22 41.58 5.12
N LYS A 635 103.64 42.57 4.32
CA LYS A 635 103.42 42.65 2.88
C LYS A 635 104.15 41.51 2.16
N HIS A 636 103.42 40.67 1.45
CA HIS A 636 103.79 39.89 0.24
C HIS A 636 102.58 39.00 -0.07
N SER A 637 102.10 38.71 -1.27
CA SER A 637 102.37 39.08 -2.65
C SER A 637 101.36 38.23 -3.44
N GLN A 638 100.70 38.81 -4.45
CA GLN A 638 100.31 38.16 -5.71
C GLN A 638 99.66 36.75 -5.67
N MET A 639 98.39 36.63 -6.09
CA MET A 639 98.09 36.33 -7.51
C MET A 639 96.58 36.15 -7.73
N LEU A 640 96.12 36.87 -8.75
CA LEU A 640 94.96 36.52 -9.55
C LEU A 640 95.15 35.11 -10.13
N THR A 641 94.14 34.25 -10.00
CA THR A 641 93.76 33.35 -11.09
C THR A 641 92.25 33.20 -11.08
N LEU A 642 91.65 33.78 -12.11
CA LEU A 642 90.34 33.39 -12.64
C LEU A 642 90.41 31.93 -13.10
N THR A 643 89.41 31.14 -12.70
CA THR A 643 88.74 30.16 -13.56
C THR A 643 87.26 30.18 -13.21
#